data_AF-A0A443I5N1-F1
#
_entry.id   AF-A0A443I5N1-F1
#
_cell.length_a   1.000
_cell.length_b   1.000
_cell.length_c   1.000
_cell.angle_alpha   90.00
_cell.angle_beta   90.00
_cell.angle_gamma   90.00
#
_symmetry.space_group_name_H-M   'P 1'
#
loop_
_entity.id
_entity.type
_entity.pdbx_description
1 polymer ?
#
loop_
_entity_poly.entity_id
_entity_poly.type
_entity_poly.pdbx_seq_one_letter_code
_entity_poly.pdbx_strand_id
1 'polypeptide(L)'
;MAGRTPDIPLSSTIPTRPDSPRKRRRHLRESDETEGFMFIEQYLHRSDPYRSTSVDHPLPYPISTRPARGTITTEASEYYTPIADILKKHGFHGRYDIGVVEVTRPGYPGGERPTITLMTEYRYGAVFPLVPGHARDEIRDLLRRNLVDLHVEIVDLQNCFRPSLFAISPEHPTVRPYEQAKGDLIDILTKELGANWRTLCLFEVGPSKQKAEASIVVLVEPQTNSNWSNIRFSMLRAVRRFLHPDVPLQVEFLPGDASPFSGDTASPRSPPSQRGGDGDGRPMLHLMDGVGRLQRGMSIGIKGVEGGGTMGGFVTFKRNNVTYQGILTNYHVVRPDNHEVTLADRKGITIDDWNHPNIEIVYPATKDARATKRQAQGNYDRAMAELQHVTERRDQNIAIGRGVTERESQHIKDLDRECKLSEKTVQSVKHLPAKIGNVTFASGFGVMGSRFLDWAFVEITEPDIKKFFGCDRMPRYPYWHMSGMENLPVISFRDEGTRFAGIREMKKGDYYIMVGRTSDVRVGRCNGTLATCHWRDSHVRYDENGNAVETSKVCEEWVVMGQEIRDNKLVQGIFCQRGDSGAFLIDTSGYVCGLLYGYLDAKVKEDLYTHAGLVNCMGDVQMSARALITSRNPQGAPSENSAHFELPFP
;
A
#
# COMPACT_ATOMS: atom_id res chain seq x y z
N MET A 1 -71.80 -37.76 7.84
CA MET A 1 -71.01 -36.94 6.90
C MET A 1 -70.28 -35.87 7.71
N ALA A 2 -68.98 -36.04 7.92
CA ALA A 2 -68.10 -35.05 8.52
C ALA A 2 -66.94 -34.85 7.54
N GLY A 3 -66.84 -33.65 6.95
CA GLY A 3 -65.86 -33.32 5.92
C GLY A 3 -64.48 -33.15 6.52
N ARG A 4 -63.50 -33.90 6.00
CA ARG A 4 -62.08 -33.71 6.28
C ARG A 4 -61.59 -32.44 5.58
N THR A 5 -60.98 -31.55 6.34
CA THR A 5 -60.17 -30.43 5.87
C THR A 5 -59.02 -30.97 5.00
N PRO A 6 -58.67 -30.34 3.86
CA PRO A 6 -57.57 -30.81 3.04
C PRO A 6 -56.24 -30.60 3.77
N ASP A 7 -55.44 -31.66 3.89
CA ASP A 7 -54.05 -31.57 4.33
C ASP A 7 -53.26 -30.75 3.30
N ILE A 8 -52.89 -29.53 3.66
CA ILE A 8 -51.87 -28.75 2.94
C ILE A 8 -50.53 -29.40 3.28
N PRO A 9 -49.77 -29.93 2.31
CA PRO A 9 -48.47 -30.50 2.58
C PRO A 9 -47.56 -29.38 3.10
N LEU A 10 -47.11 -29.50 4.35
CA LEU A 10 -46.00 -28.72 4.88
C LEU A 10 -44.82 -28.93 3.95
N SER A 11 -44.44 -27.91 3.17
CA SER A 11 -43.23 -27.94 2.37
C SER A 11 -42.04 -27.95 3.32
N SER A 12 -41.61 -29.15 3.71
CA SER A 12 -40.38 -29.42 4.43
C SER A 12 -39.16 -29.29 3.51
N THR A 13 -39.15 -28.24 2.67
CA THR A 13 -37.93 -27.82 2.00
C THR A 13 -37.01 -27.24 3.06
N ILE A 14 -36.17 -28.13 3.61
CA ILE A 14 -34.96 -27.77 4.35
C ILE A 14 -34.31 -26.62 3.55
N PRO A 15 -34.09 -25.44 4.15
CA PRO A 15 -33.52 -24.33 3.42
C PRO A 15 -32.20 -24.77 2.82
N THR A 16 -32.14 -24.79 1.49
CA THR A 16 -30.92 -25.08 0.74
C THR A 16 -29.82 -24.22 1.35
N ARG A 17 -28.70 -24.85 1.74
CA ARG A 17 -27.59 -24.15 2.39
C ARG A 17 -27.32 -22.85 1.62
N PRO A 18 -27.26 -21.69 2.30
CA PRO A 18 -27.10 -20.41 1.61
C PRO A 18 -25.88 -20.48 0.70
N ASP A 19 -26.06 -20.03 -0.53
CA ASP A 19 -24.98 -19.89 -1.49
C ASP A 19 -23.81 -19.15 -0.83
N SER A 20 -22.58 -19.56 -1.16
CA SER A 20 -21.41 -18.84 -0.64
C SER A 20 -21.51 -17.36 -1.03
N PRO A 21 -20.99 -16.43 -0.20
CA PRO A 21 -21.08 -14.99 -0.49
C PRO A 21 -20.67 -14.63 -1.91
N ARG A 22 -19.64 -15.31 -2.41
CA ARG A 22 -19.13 -15.18 -3.77
C ARG A 22 -20.11 -15.64 -4.84
N LYS A 23 -20.79 -16.78 -4.65
CA LYS A 23 -21.82 -17.25 -5.60
C LYS A 23 -22.97 -16.26 -5.69
N ARG A 24 -23.45 -15.73 -4.56
CA ARG A 24 -24.49 -14.69 -4.54
C ARG A 24 -24.06 -13.42 -5.29
N ARG A 25 -22.84 -12.92 -5.05
CA ARG A 25 -22.30 -11.77 -5.80
C ARG A 25 -22.21 -12.05 -7.30
N ARG A 26 -21.78 -13.25 -7.68
CA ARG A 26 -21.72 -13.65 -9.09
C ARG A 26 -23.11 -13.61 -9.75
N HIS A 27 -24.14 -14.14 -9.09
CA HIS A 27 -25.51 -14.09 -9.61
C HIS A 27 -25.99 -12.64 -9.79
N LEU A 28 -25.72 -11.74 -8.84
CA LEU A 28 -26.09 -10.32 -8.97
C LEU A 28 -25.33 -9.60 -10.10
N ARG A 29 -24.06 -9.92 -10.31
CA ARG A 29 -23.28 -9.39 -11.45
C ARG A 29 -23.71 -9.93 -12.81
N GLU A 30 -24.54 -10.96 -12.80
CA GLU A 30 -25.11 -11.59 -13.99
C GLU A 30 -26.60 -11.24 -14.13
N SER A 31 -27.15 -10.41 -13.23
CA SER A 31 -28.54 -9.96 -13.27
C SER A 31 -28.70 -8.58 -13.91
N ASP A 32 -29.93 -8.31 -14.34
CA ASP A 32 -30.40 -7.05 -14.92
C ASP A 32 -30.12 -5.83 -14.02
N GLU A 33 -29.95 -6.02 -12.71
CA GLU A 33 -29.65 -4.92 -11.77
C GLU A 33 -28.30 -4.26 -12.05
N THR A 34 -27.34 -5.03 -12.59
CA THR A 34 -26.00 -4.55 -12.93
C THR A 34 -25.85 -4.20 -14.41
N GLU A 35 -26.90 -4.35 -15.21
CA GLU A 35 -26.91 -3.96 -16.61
C GLU A 35 -27.07 -2.44 -16.81
N GLY A 36 -26.54 -1.94 -17.93
CA GLY A 36 -26.61 -0.54 -18.31
C GLY A 36 -25.45 0.32 -17.78
N PHE A 37 -25.52 1.62 -18.05
CA PHE A 37 -24.51 2.57 -17.62
C PHE A 37 -24.72 2.97 -16.16
N MET A 38 -23.71 2.78 -15.34
CA MET A 38 -23.70 3.24 -13.95
C MET A 38 -22.31 3.57 -13.46
N PHE A 39 -22.23 4.35 -12.38
CA PHE A 39 -20.97 4.62 -11.70
C PHE A 39 -20.39 3.35 -11.06
N ILE A 40 -19.06 3.26 -10.97
CA ILE A 40 -18.38 2.11 -10.35
C ILE A 40 -18.86 1.86 -8.91
N GLU A 41 -19.15 2.90 -8.13
CA GLU A 41 -19.69 2.81 -6.78
C GLU A 41 -21.07 2.12 -6.77
N GLN A 42 -21.91 2.47 -7.73
CA GLN A 42 -23.24 1.90 -7.88
C GLN A 42 -23.16 0.44 -8.33
N TYR A 43 -22.26 0.11 -9.27
CA TYR A 43 -22.01 -1.27 -9.67
C TYR A 43 -21.54 -2.13 -8.48
N LEU A 44 -20.60 -1.63 -7.68
CA LEU A 44 -20.13 -2.32 -6.48
C LEU A 44 -21.25 -2.52 -5.45
N HIS A 45 -22.09 -1.52 -5.24
CA HIS A 45 -23.23 -1.62 -4.33
C HIS A 45 -24.24 -2.67 -4.81
N ARG A 46 -24.67 -2.60 -6.07
CA ARG A 46 -25.64 -3.53 -6.65
C ARG A 46 -25.11 -4.96 -6.75
N SER A 47 -23.80 -5.11 -6.84
CA SER A 47 -23.12 -6.42 -6.84
C SER A 47 -22.91 -7.01 -5.44
N ASP A 48 -23.27 -6.31 -4.36
CA ASP A 48 -23.05 -6.76 -2.98
C ASP A 48 -24.36 -7.13 -2.25
N PRO A 49 -24.70 -8.42 -2.15
CA PRO A 49 -25.95 -8.87 -1.54
C PRO A 49 -26.00 -8.69 -0.02
N TYR A 50 -24.90 -8.25 0.60
CA TYR A 50 -24.73 -8.13 2.05
C TYR A 50 -24.71 -6.67 2.52
N ARG A 51 -25.17 -5.76 1.66
CA ARG A 51 -25.27 -4.33 1.94
C ARG A 51 -26.55 -3.78 1.32
N SER A 52 -27.34 -3.07 2.12
CA SER A 52 -28.51 -2.33 1.67
C SER A 52 -28.46 -0.94 2.26
N THR A 53 -28.47 0.09 1.42
CA THR A 53 -28.32 1.49 1.86
C THR A 53 -29.26 2.41 1.12
N SER A 54 -29.68 3.50 1.77
CA SER A 54 -30.63 4.47 1.22
C SER A 54 -29.96 5.69 0.59
N VAL A 55 -28.62 5.65 0.51
CA VAL A 55 -27.77 6.62 -0.20
C VAL A 55 -27.72 6.22 -1.68
N ASP A 56 -27.95 7.16 -2.59
CA ASP A 56 -28.04 6.88 -4.04
C ASP A 56 -26.71 6.41 -4.65
N HIS A 57 -25.60 7.01 -4.19
CA HIS A 57 -24.23 6.70 -4.62
C HIS A 57 -23.37 6.40 -3.39
N PRO A 58 -23.56 5.23 -2.77
CA PRO A 58 -22.91 4.93 -1.50
C PRO A 58 -21.41 4.75 -1.68
N LEU A 59 -20.64 5.28 -0.72
CA LEU A 59 -19.19 5.10 -0.70
C LEU A 59 -18.84 3.61 -0.68
N PRO A 60 -17.87 3.13 -1.48
CA PRO A 60 -17.46 1.72 -1.45
C PRO A 60 -16.93 1.33 -0.07
N TYR A 61 -17.15 0.09 0.35
CA TYR A 61 -16.54 -0.37 1.58
C TYR A 61 -15.01 -0.45 1.45
N PRO A 62 -14.31 -0.26 2.58
CA PRO A 62 -14.77 0.22 3.87
C PRO A 62 -14.84 1.73 3.95
N ILE A 63 -15.53 2.14 5.00
CA ILE A 63 -15.99 3.49 5.30
C ILE A 63 -15.67 3.80 6.77
N SER A 64 -15.18 5.02 7.00
CA SER A 64 -14.93 5.56 8.33
C SER A 64 -16.22 5.95 8.99
N THR A 65 -16.46 5.37 10.17
CA THR A 65 -17.63 5.66 10.97
C THR A 65 -17.21 6.32 12.29
N ARG A 66 -17.97 7.34 12.69
CA ARG A 66 -17.86 7.95 14.01
C ARG A 66 -19.26 8.10 14.60
N PRO A 67 -19.45 8.01 15.93
CA PRO A 67 -20.75 8.30 16.52
C PRO A 67 -21.23 9.68 16.09
N ALA A 68 -22.48 9.77 15.62
CA ALA A 68 -23.06 11.06 15.24
C ALA A 68 -23.24 11.95 16.47
N ARG A 69 -23.02 13.26 16.28
CA ARG A 69 -23.17 14.28 17.33
C ARG A 69 -24.59 14.86 17.34
N GLY A 70 -25.00 15.41 18.47
CA GLY A 70 -26.28 16.12 18.62
C GLY A 70 -27.43 15.24 19.13
N THR A 71 -28.65 15.78 19.06
CA THR A 71 -29.87 15.13 19.57
C THR A 71 -30.35 13.97 18.70
N ILE A 72 -29.92 13.92 17.43
CA ILE A 72 -30.36 12.94 16.44
C ILE A 72 -30.12 11.48 16.86
N THR A 73 -29.04 11.22 17.60
CA THR A 73 -28.73 9.88 18.12
C THR A 73 -29.75 9.46 19.19
N THR A 74 -30.14 10.40 20.07
CA THR A 74 -31.15 10.18 21.09
C THR A 74 -32.52 9.99 20.45
N GLU A 75 -32.90 10.87 19.52
CA GLU A 75 -34.15 10.80 18.77
C GLU A 75 -34.30 9.47 18.03
N ALA A 76 -33.24 8.99 17.35
CA ALA A 76 -33.28 7.70 16.65
C ALA A 76 -33.34 6.50 17.60
N SER A 77 -32.78 6.61 18.82
CA SER A 77 -32.73 5.51 19.79
C SER A 77 -34.09 5.08 20.31
N GLU A 78 -35.07 5.99 20.29
CA GLU A 78 -36.47 5.69 20.62
C GLU A 78 -37.09 4.65 19.67
N TYR A 79 -36.54 4.52 18.46
CA TYR A 79 -37.03 3.62 17.43
C TYR A 79 -36.27 2.30 17.32
N TYR A 80 -35.27 2.04 18.18
CA TYR A 80 -34.47 0.81 18.07
C TYR A 80 -35.28 -0.47 18.22
N THR A 81 -36.29 -0.49 19.10
CA THR A 81 -37.18 -1.66 19.25
C THR A 81 -38.07 -1.86 18.00
N PRO A 82 -38.81 -0.85 17.50
CA PRO A 82 -39.49 -0.95 16.21
C PRO A 82 -38.60 -1.38 15.04
N ILE A 83 -37.37 -0.87 14.97
CA ILE A 83 -36.40 -1.24 13.93
C ILE A 83 -36.02 -2.72 14.05
N ALA A 84 -35.79 -3.21 15.27
CA ALA A 84 -35.54 -4.64 15.53
C ALA A 84 -36.70 -5.53 15.06
N ASP A 85 -37.94 -5.09 15.29
CA ASP A 85 -39.14 -5.80 14.84
C ASP A 85 -39.25 -5.82 13.30
N ILE A 86 -38.94 -4.71 12.62
CA ILE A 86 -38.87 -4.65 11.16
C ILE A 86 -37.80 -5.61 10.62
N LEU A 87 -36.59 -5.60 11.19
CA LEU A 87 -35.51 -6.50 10.79
C LEU A 87 -35.94 -7.97 10.94
N LYS A 88 -36.54 -8.34 12.07
CA LYS A 88 -37.05 -9.69 12.32
C LYS A 88 -38.17 -10.08 11.34
N LYS A 89 -39.10 -9.17 11.06
CA LYS A 89 -40.20 -9.35 10.10
C LYS A 89 -39.68 -9.67 8.69
N HIS A 90 -38.57 -9.06 8.29
CA HIS A 90 -37.92 -9.29 6.99
C HIS A 90 -36.89 -10.44 7.00
N GLY A 91 -36.90 -11.27 8.04
CA GLY A 91 -36.10 -12.50 8.10
C GLY A 91 -34.62 -12.28 8.42
N PHE A 92 -34.25 -11.11 8.95
CA PHE A 92 -32.91 -10.94 9.52
C PHE A 92 -32.83 -11.62 10.89
N HIS A 93 -31.78 -12.41 11.10
CA HIS A 93 -31.51 -13.07 12.38
C HIS A 93 -30.03 -13.01 12.74
N GLY A 94 -29.73 -13.06 14.04
CA GLY A 94 -28.37 -13.04 14.58
C GLY A 94 -28.08 -11.79 15.40
N ARG A 95 -26.83 -11.66 15.84
CA ARG A 95 -26.37 -10.50 16.62
C ARG A 95 -26.08 -9.34 15.68
N TYR A 96 -26.62 -8.18 16.01
CA TYR A 96 -26.34 -6.92 15.34
C TYR A 96 -26.22 -5.78 16.33
N ASP A 97 -25.57 -4.72 15.89
CA ASP A 97 -25.50 -3.44 16.60
C ASP A 97 -26.27 -2.39 15.77
N ILE A 98 -27.07 -1.53 16.42
CA ILE A 98 -27.74 -0.38 15.79
C ILE A 98 -27.15 0.91 16.36
N GLY A 99 -26.76 1.84 15.50
CA GLY A 99 -26.29 3.15 15.92
C GLY A 99 -26.42 4.21 14.83
N VAL A 100 -26.52 5.48 15.23
CA VAL A 100 -26.40 6.61 14.31
C VAL A 100 -24.94 7.03 14.21
N VAL A 101 -24.42 7.03 12.99
CA VAL A 101 -23.01 7.32 12.70
C VAL A 101 -22.85 8.37 11.61
N GLU A 102 -21.76 9.12 11.69
CA GLU A 102 -21.22 9.91 10.58
C GLU A 102 -20.36 8.99 9.71
N VAL A 103 -20.84 8.72 8.49
CA VAL A 103 -20.12 7.92 7.49
C VAL A 103 -19.26 8.82 6.62
N THR A 104 -17.96 8.53 6.54
CA THR A 104 -16.96 9.23 5.73
C THR A 104 -16.05 8.23 5.03
N ARG A 105 -15.26 8.71 4.08
CA ARG A 105 -14.19 7.95 3.44
C ARG A 105 -13.06 8.90 3.01
N PRO A 106 -12.14 9.22 3.94
CA PRO A 106 -11.04 10.12 3.65
C PRO A 106 -10.23 9.67 2.41
N GLY A 107 -9.82 10.61 1.56
CA GLY A 107 -9.05 10.33 0.33
C GLY A 107 -9.86 9.77 -0.86
N TYR A 108 -11.18 9.60 -0.70
CA TYR A 108 -12.09 9.22 -1.78
C TYR A 108 -12.86 10.46 -2.30
N PRO A 109 -13.08 10.62 -3.62
CA PRO A 109 -13.88 11.72 -4.15
C PRO A 109 -15.28 11.77 -3.52
N GLY A 110 -15.62 12.89 -2.89
CA GLY A 110 -16.89 13.07 -2.15
C GLY A 110 -16.93 12.39 -0.77
N GLY A 111 -15.90 11.64 -0.38
CA GLY A 111 -15.87 10.89 0.89
C GLY A 111 -15.55 11.72 2.13
N GLU A 112 -15.02 12.93 1.99
CA GLU A 112 -14.72 13.79 3.15
C GLU A 112 -15.98 14.35 3.83
N ARG A 113 -17.09 14.47 3.08
CA ARG A 113 -18.34 15.01 3.63
C ARG A 113 -19.06 13.91 4.42
N PRO A 114 -19.25 14.05 5.74
CA PRO A 114 -19.94 13.04 6.53
C PRO A 114 -21.41 12.93 6.10
N THR A 115 -21.88 11.69 6.01
CA THR A 115 -23.28 11.35 5.78
C THR A 115 -23.85 10.73 7.06
N ILE A 116 -24.84 11.37 7.68
CA ILE A 116 -25.45 10.86 8.91
C ILE A 116 -26.36 9.68 8.56
N THR A 117 -26.05 8.52 9.14
CA THR A 117 -26.65 7.24 8.76
C THR A 117 -27.01 6.44 10.01
N LEU A 118 -28.25 5.95 10.09
CA LEU A 118 -28.62 4.87 10.99
C LEU A 118 -28.09 3.56 10.40
N MET A 119 -27.09 2.97 11.06
CA MET A 119 -26.40 1.79 10.59
C MET A 119 -26.74 0.59 11.48
N THR A 120 -27.17 -0.50 10.84
CA THR A 120 -27.37 -1.81 11.46
C THR A 120 -26.25 -2.75 10.99
N GLU A 121 -25.34 -3.08 11.90
CA GLU A 121 -24.17 -3.94 11.63
C GLU A 121 -24.41 -5.37 12.10
N TYR A 122 -24.53 -6.31 11.17
CA TYR A 122 -24.55 -7.74 11.48
C TYR A 122 -23.13 -8.32 11.59
N ARG A 123 -22.95 -9.23 12.55
CA ARG A 123 -21.69 -9.95 12.79
C ARG A 123 -21.97 -11.43 13.03
N TYR A 124 -20.97 -12.28 12.72
CA TYR A 124 -20.87 -13.70 13.08
C TYR A 124 -22.12 -14.54 12.81
N GLY A 125 -22.21 -15.13 11.61
CA GLY A 125 -23.22 -16.15 11.31
C GLY A 125 -24.65 -15.62 11.24
N ALA A 126 -24.81 -14.31 11.04
CA ALA A 126 -26.10 -13.69 10.81
C ALA A 126 -26.78 -14.29 9.57
N VAL A 127 -28.10 -14.43 9.65
CA VAL A 127 -28.93 -14.76 8.48
C VAL A 127 -29.29 -13.45 7.81
N PHE A 128 -28.68 -13.23 6.65
CA PHE A 128 -28.90 -12.04 5.83
C PHE A 128 -29.79 -12.40 4.64
N PRO A 129 -31.02 -11.83 4.52
CA PRO A 129 -32.00 -12.22 3.52
C PRO A 129 -31.51 -11.93 2.09
N LEU A 130 -32.20 -12.49 1.10
CA LEU A 130 -31.91 -12.26 -0.32
C LEU A 130 -32.25 -10.83 -0.76
N VAL A 131 -33.31 -10.25 -0.20
CA VAL A 131 -33.83 -8.92 -0.57
C VAL A 131 -33.82 -7.99 0.65
N PRO A 132 -32.65 -7.48 1.07
CA PRO A 132 -32.53 -6.61 2.24
C PRO A 132 -33.12 -5.20 2.05
N GLY A 133 -33.48 -4.83 0.81
CA GLY A 133 -34.00 -3.51 0.45
C GLY A 133 -35.31 -3.14 1.16
N HIS A 134 -36.24 -4.11 1.27
CA HIS A 134 -37.55 -3.84 1.87
C HIS A 134 -37.48 -3.45 3.35
N ALA A 135 -36.61 -4.09 4.12
CA ALA A 135 -36.39 -3.72 5.52
C ALA A 135 -35.79 -2.31 5.64
N ARG A 136 -34.77 -2.00 4.82
CA ARG A 136 -34.16 -0.67 4.77
C ARG A 136 -35.20 0.41 4.49
N ASP A 137 -36.06 0.19 3.50
CA ASP A 137 -37.08 1.16 3.09
C ASP A 137 -38.15 1.35 4.18
N GLU A 138 -38.64 0.26 4.78
CA GLU A 138 -39.60 0.33 5.90
C GLU A 138 -39.02 1.04 7.13
N ILE A 139 -37.73 0.84 7.44
CA ILE A 139 -37.02 1.58 8.50
C ILE A 139 -36.90 3.06 8.13
N ARG A 140 -36.53 3.40 6.89
CA ARG A 140 -36.43 4.79 6.43
C ARG A 140 -37.79 5.50 6.53
N ASP A 141 -38.86 4.82 6.16
CA ASP A 141 -40.22 5.35 6.23
C ASP A 141 -40.72 5.49 7.66
N LEU A 142 -40.31 4.59 8.57
CA LEU A 142 -40.55 4.75 10.01
C LEU A 142 -39.88 6.03 10.53
N LEU A 143 -38.59 6.24 10.25
CA LEU A 143 -37.84 7.39 10.73
C LEU A 143 -38.39 8.72 10.17
N ARG A 144 -38.67 8.77 8.85
CA ARG A 144 -39.23 9.95 8.19
C ARG A 144 -40.60 10.37 8.72
N ARG A 145 -41.49 9.42 9.00
CA ARG A 145 -42.82 9.71 9.59
C ARG A 145 -42.73 10.35 10.97
N ASN A 146 -41.62 10.16 11.66
CA ASN A 146 -41.33 10.73 12.97
C ASN A 146 -40.32 11.88 12.91
N LEU A 147 -40.14 12.50 11.73
CA LEU A 147 -39.28 13.67 11.51
C LEU A 147 -37.79 13.44 11.79
N VAL A 148 -37.34 12.19 11.78
CA VAL A 148 -35.92 11.82 11.90
C VAL A 148 -35.34 11.63 10.49
N ASP A 149 -34.67 12.66 9.96
CA ASP A 149 -34.08 12.62 8.62
C ASP A 149 -32.68 11.97 8.64
N LEU A 150 -32.64 10.67 8.38
CA LEU A 150 -31.43 9.86 8.35
C LEU A 150 -31.39 8.99 7.10
N HIS A 151 -30.17 8.74 6.60
CA HIS A 151 -29.94 7.58 5.76
C HIS A 151 -30.00 6.30 6.59
N VAL A 152 -30.31 5.17 5.94
CA VAL A 152 -30.43 3.86 6.59
C VAL A 152 -29.52 2.90 5.85
N GLU A 153 -28.65 2.22 6.58
CA GLU A 153 -27.78 1.18 6.05
C GLU A 153 -27.85 -0.10 6.89
N ILE A 154 -28.09 -1.23 6.24
CA ILE A 154 -28.06 -2.57 6.83
C ILE A 154 -26.93 -3.33 6.16
N VAL A 155 -25.98 -3.83 6.94
CA VAL A 155 -24.75 -4.44 6.40
C VAL A 155 -24.32 -5.65 7.23
N ASP A 156 -23.86 -6.70 6.55
CA ASP A 156 -23.09 -7.79 7.17
C ASP A 156 -21.61 -7.55 6.92
N LEU A 157 -20.89 -7.09 7.95
CA LEU A 157 -19.49 -6.66 7.81
C LEU A 157 -18.52 -7.81 7.46
N GLN A 158 -18.92 -9.06 7.67
CA GLN A 158 -18.09 -10.22 7.36
C GLN A 158 -18.23 -10.66 5.90
N ASN A 159 -19.45 -10.49 5.36
CA ASN A 159 -19.79 -10.94 4.02
C ASN A 159 -19.92 -9.82 3.01
N CYS A 160 -19.90 -8.54 3.41
CA CYS A 160 -19.88 -7.41 2.48
C CYS A 160 -18.60 -7.39 1.63
N PHE A 161 -18.68 -6.71 0.49
CA PHE A 161 -17.61 -6.65 -0.51
C PHE A 161 -16.42 -5.84 0.01
N ARG A 162 -15.45 -6.55 0.56
CA ARG A 162 -14.14 -6.04 1.00
C ARG A 162 -13.03 -6.90 0.38
N PRO A 163 -12.84 -6.79 -0.95
CA PRO A 163 -11.90 -7.66 -1.64
C PRO A 163 -10.50 -7.44 -1.09
N SER A 164 -9.84 -8.52 -0.69
CA SER A 164 -8.39 -8.50 -0.49
C SER A 164 -7.73 -9.13 -1.70
N LEU A 165 -6.63 -8.52 -2.14
CA LEU A 165 -5.82 -8.99 -3.26
C LEU A 165 -4.64 -9.80 -2.74
N PHE A 166 -4.37 -10.93 -3.38
CA PHE A 166 -3.21 -11.77 -3.10
C PHE A 166 -2.45 -12.06 -4.39
N ALA A 167 -1.12 -12.19 -4.28
CA ALA A 167 -0.28 -12.59 -5.39
C ALA A 167 -0.72 -13.97 -5.91
N ILE A 168 -0.97 -14.08 -7.23
CA ILE A 168 -1.25 -15.35 -7.90
C ILE A 168 0.06 -16.09 -8.18
N SER A 169 0.06 -17.42 -8.13
CA SER A 169 1.24 -18.22 -8.54
C SER A 169 1.43 -18.11 -10.06
N PRO A 170 2.68 -17.99 -10.57
CA PRO A 170 2.94 -17.97 -12.01
C PRO A 170 2.57 -19.30 -12.70
N GLU A 171 2.49 -20.40 -11.96
CA GLU A 171 2.05 -21.72 -12.42
C GLU A 171 0.52 -21.89 -12.40
N HIS A 172 -0.24 -20.90 -11.91
CA HIS A 172 -1.69 -21.01 -11.83
C HIS A 172 -2.30 -21.13 -13.25
N PRO A 173 -3.27 -22.04 -13.49
CA PRO A 173 -3.78 -22.36 -14.82
C PRO A 173 -4.40 -21.17 -15.58
N THR A 174 -4.75 -20.08 -14.90
CA THR A 174 -5.28 -18.86 -15.53
C THR A 174 -4.20 -17.88 -16.00
N VAL A 175 -2.95 -18.01 -15.56
CA VAL A 175 -1.87 -17.05 -15.88
C VAL A 175 -1.56 -17.05 -17.37
N ARG A 176 -1.30 -18.22 -17.96
CA ARG A 176 -0.97 -18.31 -19.39
C ARG A 176 -2.13 -17.83 -20.29
N PRO A 177 -3.39 -18.26 -20.10
CA PRO A 177 -4.54 -17.72 -20.84
C PRO A 177 -4.72 -16.21 -20.70
N TYR A 178 -4.50 -15.66 -19.51
CA TYR A 178 -4.54 -14.22 -19.27
C TYR A 178 -3.45 -13.49 -20.07
N GLU A 179 -2.20 -13.95 -20.00
CA GLU A 179 -1.09 -13.31 -20.74
C GLU A 179 -1.29 -13.38 -22.26
N GLN A 180 -1.90 -14.46 -22.78
CA GLN A 180 -2.26 -14.60 -24.19
C GLN A 180 -3.38 -13.64 -24.62
N ALA A 181 -4.33 -13.35 -23.74
CA ALA A 181 -5.45 -12.44 -24.01
C ALA A 181 -5.16 -10.98 -23.65
N LYS A 182 -4.00 -10.67 -23.04
CA LYS A 182 -3.72 -9.35 -22.45
C LYS A 182 -3.86 -8.19 -23.45
N GLY A 183 -3.43 -8.37 -24.71
CA GLY A 183 -3.61 -7.38 -25.77
C GLY A 183 -5.09 -7.05 -25.99
N ASP A 184 -5.92 -8.08 -26.27
CA ASP A 184 -7.37 -7.93 -26.42
C ASP A 184 -8.03 -7.26 -25.21
N LEU A 185 -7.55 -7.58 -23.99
CA LEU A 185 -8.06 -6.96 -22.77
C LEU A 185 -7.74 -5.46 -22.70
N ILE A 186 -6.52 -5.06 -23.05
CA ILE A 186 -6.12 -3.64 -23.12
C ILE A 186 -6.97 -2.91 -24.16
N ASP A 187 -7.21 -3.52 -25.33
CA ASP A 187 -8.03 -2.93 -26.38
C ASP A 187 -9.48 -2.72 -25.92
N ILE A 188 -10.06 -3.71 -25.22
CA ILE A 188 -11.40 -3.59 -24.62
C ILE A 188 -11.44 -2.44 -23.61
N LEU A 189 -10.48 -2.36 -22.69
CA LEU A 189 -10.46 -1.32 -21.66
C LEU A 189 -10.24 0.07 -22.26
N THR A 190 -9.33 0.21 -23.21
CA THR A 190 -9.05 1.47 -23.89
C THR A 190 -10.26 1.96 -24.66
N LYS A 191 -10.96 1.06 -25.35
CA LYS A 191 -12.19 1.39 -26.09
C LYS A 191 -13.34 1.80 -25.16
N GLU A 192 -13.58 1.02 -24.11
CA GLU A 192 -14.80 1.16 -23.30
C GLU A 192 -14.64 2.12 -22.10
N LEU A 193 -13.40 2.34 -21.64
CA LEU A 193 -13.10 3.20 -20.49
C LEU A 193 -12.18 4.38 -20.83
N GLY A 194 -11.50 4.37 -21.99
CA GLY A 194 -10.57 5.43 -22.38
C GLY A 194 -9.48 5.63 -21.34
N ALA A 195 -9.29 6.88 -20.89
CA ALA A 195 -8.29 7.20 -19.88
C ALA A 195 -8.68 6.84 -18.44
N ASN A 196 -9.92 6.39 -18.20
CA ASN A 196 -10.45 6.19 -16.84
C ASN A 196 -9.97 4.88 -16.16
N TRP A 197 -9.40 3.94 -16.90
CA TRP A 197 -8.76 2.77 -16.28
C TRP A 197 -7.28 3.08 -15.93
N ARG A 198 -6.80 2.40 -14.89
CA ARG A 198 -5.48 2.64 -14.27
C ARG A 198 -4.61 1.41 -14.25
N THR A 199 -5.18 0.24 -14.01
CA THR A 199 -4.41 -0.99 -13.93
C THR A 199 -5.24 -2.17 -14.39
N LEU A 200 -4.60 -3.10 -15.09
CA LEU A 200 -5.09 -4.42 -15.43
C LEU A 200 -4.08 -5.46 -14.91
N CYS A 201 -4.51 -6.39 -14.05
CA CYS A 201 -3.62 -7.44 -13.56
C CYS A 201 -4.43 -8.67 -13.09
N LEU A 202 -3.80 -9.84 -13.08
CA LEU A 202 -4.39 -11.06 -12.56
C LEU A 202 -3.93 -11.28 -11.11
N PHE A 203 -4.89 -11.41 -10.20
CA PHE A 203 -4.65 -11.68 -8.78
C PHE A 203 -5.51 -12.86 -8.31
N GLU A 204 -5.27 -13.30 -7.07
CA GLU A 204 -6.28 -14.02 -6.31
C GLU A 204 -7.06 -13.05 -5.42
N VAL A 205 -8.40 -13.06 -5.52
CA VAL A 205 -9.28 -12.12 -4.81
C VAL A 205 -10.19 -12.86 -3.84
N GLY A 206 -10.17 -12.45 -2.57
CA GLY A 206 -11.02 -13.03 -1.54
C GLY A 206 -10.79 -12.39 -0.16
N PRO A 207 -11.53 -12.80 0.89
CA PRO A 207 -11.33 -12.30 2.25
C PRO A 207 -10.06 -12.85 2.94
N SER A 208 -9.54 -13.98 2.46
CA SER A 208 -8.27 -14.59 2.88
C SER A 208 -7.69 -15.36 1.70
N LYS A 209 -6.39 -15.65 1.71
CA LYS A 209 -5.72 -16.39 0.62
C LYS A 209 -6.41 -17.73 0.33
N GLN A 210 -6.78 -18.46 1.37
CA GLN A 210 -7.42 -19.79 1.25
C GLN A 210 -8.82 -19.73 0.60
N LYS A 211 -9.46 -18.57 0.61
CA LYS A 211 -10.79 -18.34 0.01
C LYS A 211 -10.72 -17.51 -1.27
N ALA A 212 -9.52 -17.13 -1.69
CA ALA A 212 -9.30 -16.28 -2.83
C ALA A 212 -9.37 -17.11 -4.13
N GLU A 213 -9.85 -16.49 -5.20
CA GLU A 213 -9.90 -17.09 -6.54
C GLU A 213 -9.20 -16.20 -7.55
N ALA A 214 -8.70 -16.82 -8.62
CA ALA A 214 -8.15 -16.08 -9.74
C ALA A 214 -9.19 -15.13 -10.34
N SER A 215 -8.86 -13.84 -10.35
CA SER A 215 -9.67 -12.77 -10.89
C SER A 215 -8.80 -11.78 -11.63
N ILE A 216 -9.28 -11.36 -12.79
CA ILE A 216 -8.74 -10.20 -13.51
C ILE A 216 -9.24 -8.96 -12.77
N VAL A 217 -8.33 -8.19 -12.19
CA VAL A 217 -8.65 -6.96 -11.48
C VAL A 217 -8.35 -5.78 -12.40
N VAL A 218 -9.35 -4.90 -12.53
CA VAL A 218 -9.24 -3.63 -13.23
C VAL A 218 -9.41 -2.51 -12.21
N LEU A 219 -8.36 -1.71 -12.03
CA LEU A 219 -8.46 -0.47 -11.25
C LEU A 219 -8.95 0.64 -12.16
N VAL A 220 -9.96 1.38 -11.72
CA VAL A 220 -10.56 2.51 -12.45
C VAL A 220 -10.62 3.76 -11.57
N GLU A 221 -10.66 4.93 -12.19
CA GLU A 221 -10.92 6.17 -11.45
C GLU A 221 -12.28 6.08 -10.72
N PRO A 222 -12.37 6.56 -9.47
CA PRO A 222 -13.67 6.75 -8.82
C PRO A 222 -14.63 7.54 -9.70
N GLN A 223 -15.93 7.29 -9.59
CA GLN A 223 -16.97 7.95 -10.40
C GLN A 223 -16.87 7.69 -11.91
N THR A 224 -16.08 6.71 -12.36
CA THR A 224 -16.14 6.24 -13.74
C THR A 224 -17.54 5.68 -14.01
N ASN A 225 -18.15 6.07 -15.13
CA ASN A 225 -19.46 5.60 -15.58
C ASN A 225 -19.29 4.69 -16.80
N SER A 226 -19.79 3.46 -16.74
CA SER A 226 -19.70 2.52 -17.86
C SER A 226 -20.73 1.38 -17.77
N ASN A 227 -20.80 0.56 -18.82
CA ASN A 227 -21.54 -0.70 -18.82
C ASN A 227 -20.63 -1.85 -18.37
N TRP A 228 -20.52 -2.01 -17.05
CA TRP A 228 -19.62 -2.97 -16.41
C TRP A 228 -19.91 -4.42 -16.79
N SER A 229 -21.18 -4.78 -16.94
CA SER A 229 -21.59 -6.14 -17.34
C SER A 229 -21.13 -6.47 -18.76
N ASN A 230 -21.25 -5.53 -19.69
CA ASN A 230 -20.76 -5.70 -21.07
C ASN A 230 -19.22 -5.81 -21.13
N ILE A 231 -18.50 -4.96 -20.39
CA ILE A 231 -17.04 -5.02 -20.33
C ILE A 231 -16.60 -6.37 -19.73
N ARG A 232 -17.18 -6.78 -18.60
CA ARG A 232 -16.91 -8.07 -17.96
C ARG A 232 -17.12 -9.23 -18.93
N PHE A 233 -18.26 -9.26 -19.62
CA PHE A 233 -18.57 -10.30 -20.59
C PHE A 233 -17.53 -10.36 -21.72
N SER A 234 -17.18 -9.20 -22.29
CA SER A 234 -16.21 -9.08 -23.36
C SER A 234 -14.82 -9.57 -22.94
N MET A 235 -14.36 -9.18 -21.75
CA MET A 235 -13.07 -9.62 -21.20
C MET A 235 -13.04 -11.13 -20.92
N LEU A 236 -14.09 -11.68 -20.29
CA LEU A 236 -14.19 -13.12 -20.04
C LEU A 236 -14.22 -13.90 -21.36
N ARG A 237 -14.94 -13.40 -22.38
CA ARG A 237 -14.98 -14.01 -23.71
C ARG A 237 -13.60 -14.05 -24.37
N ALA A 238 -12.81 -12.97 -24.23
CA ALA A 238 -11.45 -12.93 -24.79
C ALA A 238 -10.55 -13.99 -24.16
N VAL A 239 -10.54 -14.11 -22.83
CA VAL A 239 -9.67 -15.05 -22.10
C VAL A 239 -10.13 -16.50 -22.25
N ARG A 240 -11.45 -16.74 -22.31
CA ARG A 240 -12.03 -18.08 -22.50
C ARG A 240 -11.69 -18.74 -23.84
N ARG A 241 -11.15 -18.00 -24.81
CA ARG A 241 -10.58 -18.60 -26.04
C ARG A 241 -9.37 -19.49 -25.73
N PHE A 242 -8.67 -19.20 -24.63
CA PHE A 242 -7.43 -19.87 -24.23
C PHE A 242 -7.57 -20.65 -22.91
N LEU A 243 -8.62 -20.39 -22.13
CA LEU A 243 -8.86 -21.00 -20.81
C LEU A 243 -9.81 -22.20 -20.91
N HIS A 244 -9.46 -23.30 -20.25
CA HIS A 244 -10.35 -24.46 -20.15
C HIS A 244 -11.68 -24.08 -19.48
N PRO A 245 -12.85 -24.53 -19.99
CA PRO A 245 -14.16 -24.13 -19.49
C PRO A 245 -14.38 -24.34 -17.98
N ASP A 246 -13.77 -25.38 -17.42
CA ASP A 246 -13.92 -25.74 -16.00
C ASP A 246 -13.04 -24.92 -15.04
N VAL A 247 -12.08 -24.13 -15.55
CA VAL A 247 -11.21 -23.32 -14.70
C VAL A 247 -11.94 -22.02 -14.34
N PRO A 248 -12.23 -21.78 -13.04
CA PRO A 248 -12.93 -20.57 -12.63
C PRO A 248 -12.04 -19.33 -12.86
N LEU A 249 -12.64 -18.30 -13.44
CA LEU A 249 -12.03 -16.99 -13.62
C LEU A 249 -13.12 -15.92 -13.49
N GLN A 250 -12.80 -14.85 -12.75
CA GLN A 250 -13.68 -13.72 -12.56
C GLN A 250 -13.06 -12.42 -13.10
N VAL A 251 -13.87 -11.38 -13.21
CA VAL A 251 -13.42 -10.01 -13.48
C VAL A 251 -13.95 -9.14 -12.35
N GLU A 252 -13.07 -8.32 -11.78
CA GLU A 252 -13.33 -7.44 -10.66
C GLU A 252 -12.96 -6.01 -11.05
N PHE A 253 -13.93 -5.10 -11.03
CA PHE A 253 -13.68 -3.67 -11.21
C PHE A 253 -13.62 -3.02 -9.84
N LEU A 254 -12.53 -2.31 -9.54
CA LEU A 254 -12.34 -1.65 -8.25
C LEU A 254 -11.96 -0.18 -8.49
N PRO A 255 -12.50 0.77 -7.70
CA PRO A 255 -11.98 2.12 -7.72
C PRO A 255 -10.55 2.10 -7.16
N GLY A 256 -9.62 2.71 -7.85
CA GLY A 256 -8.23 2.69 -7.46
C GLY A 256 -7.33 3.49 -8.37
N ASP A 257 -6.04 3.46 -8.05
CA ASP A 257 -5.01 4.14 -8.82
C ASP A 257 -3.71 3.32 -8.86
N ALA A 258 -2.89 3.62 -9.86
CA ALA A 258 -1.49 3.27 -9.89
C ALA A 258 -0.71 4.58 -9.91
N SER A 259 0.10 4.78 -8.88
CA SER A 259 0.87 6.01 -8.76
C SER A 259 2.32 5.67 -8.47
N PRO A 260 3.28 6.34 -9.13
CA PRO A 260 4.58 6.50 -8.51
C PRO A 260 4.34 7.25 -7.19
N PHE A 261 5.18 7.05 -6.20
CA PHE A 261 5.11 7.94 -5.04
C PHE A 261 5.47 9.34 -5.53
N SER A 262 4.49 10.24 -5.62
CA SER A 262 4.82 11.65 -5.77
C SER A 262 5.68 12.02 -4.58
N GLY A 263 6.87 12.57 -4.79
CA GLY A 263 7.60 13.20 -3.70
C GLY A 263 6.66 14.15 -2.97
N ASP A 264 6.76 14.24 -1.64
CA ASP A 264 5.91 15.08 -0.78
C ASP A 264 5.86 16.57 -1.20
N THR A 265 6.56 16.97 -2.27
CA THR A 265 6.67 18.32 -2.82
C THR A 265 5.45 18.74 -3.65
N ALA A 266 4.87 17.84 -4.44
CA ALA A 266 3.64 18.15 -5.16
C ALA A 266 2.45 17.78 -4.28
N SER A 267 1.81 18.76 -3.68
CA SER A 267 0.57 18.57 -2.93
C SER A 267 -0.63 18.70 -3.87
N PRO A 268 -1.24 17.62 -4.39
CA PRO A 268 -2.61 17.73 -4.87
C PRO A 268 -3.50 17.56 -3.64
N ARG A 269 -3.77 18.68 -2.93
CA ARG A 269 -4.94 18.89 -2.06
C ARG A 269 -5.42 17.66 -1.26
N SER A 270 -4.51 16.88 -0.67
CA SER A 270 -4.92 15.82 0.25
C SER A 270 -5.32 16.52 1.55
N PRO A 271 -6.59 16.43 2.00
CA PRO A 271 -7.04 17.18 3.16
C PRO A 271 -6.38 16.66 4.45
N PRO A 272 -6.30 17.47 5.51
CA PRO A 272 -5.50 17.21 6.72
C PRO A 272 -6.13 16.18 7.69
N SER A 273 -6.88 15.19 7.22
CA SER A 273 -7.82 14.44 8.07
C SER A 273 -7.30 13.14 8.70
N GLN A 274 -6.06 12.71 8.47
CA GLN A 274 -5.41 11.75 9.36
C GLN A 274 -4.65 12.49 10.47
N ARG A 275 -5.17 12.42 11.70
CA ARG A 275 -4.67 13.05 12.94
C ARG A 275 -3.29 12.53 13.42
N GLY A 276 -2.43 12.15 12.49
CA GLY A 276 -1.05 11.71 12.70
C GLY A 276 -0.15 12.13 11.54
N GLY A 277 0.14 13.43 11.44
CA GLY A 277 1.49 13.88 11.12
C GLY A 277 2.09 13.59 9.74
N ASP A 278 1.38 13.70 8.61
CA ASP A 278 2.09 13.80 7.31
C ASP A 278 3.00 15.05 7.25
N GLY A 279 2.69 16.06 8.08
CA GLY A 279 3.54 17.23 8.31
C GLY A 279 4.63 17.06 9.39
N ASP A 280 4.55 16.03 10.24
CA ASP A 280 5.58 15.77 11.25
C ASP A 280 6.54 14.72 10.71
N GLY A 281 7.83 15.06 10.66
CA GLY A 281 8.85 14.08 10.27
C GLY A 281 8.77 12.79 11.10
N ARG A 282 9.21 11.68 10.53
CA ARG A 282 9.34 10.40 11.22
C ARG A 282 10.70 10.34 11.90
N PRO A 283 10.76 10.13 13.21
CA PRO A 283 12.04 9.99 13.86
C PRO A 283 12.70 8.66 13.44
N MET A 284 14.02 8.68 13.27
CA MET A 284 14.79 7.57 12.71
C MET A 284 15.66 6.86 13.76
N LEU A 285 15.48 7.17 15.05
CA LEU A 285 16.36 6.66 16.11
C LEU A 285 16.41 5.12 16.17
N HIS A 286 15.31 4.43 15.82
CA HIS A 286 15.26 2.97 15.83
C HIS A 286 16.08 2.32 14.70
N LEU A 287 16.38 3.07 13.63
CA LEU A 287 17.24 2.64 12.51
C LEU A 287 18.70 3.11 12.69
N MET A 288 18.94 4.07 13.58
CA MET A 288 20.29 4.54 13.87
C MET A 288 20.99 3.56 14.80
N ASP A 289 22.26 3.26 14.50
CA ASP A 289 23.13 2.69 15.52
C ASP A 289 23.54 3.77 16.54
N GLY A 290 24.22 3.38 17.62
CA GLY A 290 24.67 4.32 18.66
C GLY A 290 25.70 5.37 18.20
N VAL A 291 26.04 5.42 16.91
CA VAL A 291 26.93 6.40 16.29
C VAL A 291 26.20 7.23 15.21
N GLY A 292 24.92 6.95 14.93
CA GLY A 292 24.13 7.67 13.94
C GLY A 292 24.53 7.39 12.49
N ARG A 293 25.05 6.19 12.21
CA ARG A 293 25.47 5.81 10.85
C ARG A 293 24.30 5.83 9.87
N LEU A 294 24.59 6.23 8.63
CA LEU A 294 23.67 6.04 7.51
C LEU A 294 23.45 4.54 7.28
N GLN A 295 22.19 4.12 7.25
CA GLN A 295 21.77 2.75 6.99
C GLN A 295 20.67 2.70 5.93
N ARG A 296 20.53 1.55 5.28
CA ARG A 296 19.37 1.25 4.43
C ARG A 296 18.07 1.42 5.22
N GLY A 297 17.03 1.87 4.53
CA GLY A 297 15.73 2.12 5.15
C GLY A 297 15.64 3.49 5.81
N MET A 298 16.77 4.15 6.08
CA MET A 298 16.74 5.51 6.59
C MET A 298 16.19 6.48 5.55
N SER A 299 15.61 7.56 6.05
CA SER A 299 15.15 8.66 5.23
C SER A 299 16.30 9.41 4.55
N ILE A 300 16.10 9.81 3.30
CA ILE A 300 16.96 10.75 2.58
C ILE A 300 16.12 11.78 1.86
N GLY A 301 16.69 12.96 1.62
CA GLY A 301 16.02 14.01 0.87
C GLY A 301 16.98 15.04 0.31
N ILE A 302 16.47 15.91 -0.54
CA ILE A 302 17.21 17.05 -1.09
C ILE A 302 17.45 18.06 0.04
N LYS A 303 18.68 18.57 0.14
CA LYS A 303 19.04 19.57 1.14
C LYS A 303 18.11 20.79 1.07
N GLY A 304 17.51 21.16 2.21
CA GLY A 304 16.60 22.31 2.30
C GLY A 304 15.16 22.03 1.86
N VAL A 305 14.86 20.81 1.41
CA VAL A 305 13.49 20.38 1.06
C VAL A 305 12.93 19.50 2.17
N GLU A 306 11.62 19.60 2.42
CA GLU A 306 10.91 18.86 3.49
C GLU A 306 10.45 17.46 3.06
N GLY A 307 10.54 17.15 1.76
CA GLY A 307 10.26 15.82 1.23
C GLY A 307 11.38 14.82 1.54
N GLY A 308 11.04 13.53 1.45
CA GLY A 308 12.02 12.48 1.58
C GLY A 308 11.53 11.13 1.09
N GLY A 309 12.48 10.26 0.76
CA GLY A 309 12.25 8.86 0.45
C GLY A 309 13.18 7.98 1.28
N THR A 310 13.40 6.78 0.81
CA THR A 310 14.21 5.76 1.45
C THR A 310 15.58 5.65 0.79
N MET A 311 16.62 5.54 1.62
CA MET A 311 17.95 5.08 1.21
C MET A 311 17.87 3.57 0.93
N GLY A 312 18.02 3.18 -0.33
CA GLY A 312 17.87 1.79 -0.75
C GLY A 312 19.00 0.88 -0.29
N GLY A 313 20.23 1.32 -0.46
CA GLY A 313 21.43 0.60 -0.01
C GLY A 313 22.68 1.17 -0.66
N PHE A 314 23.83 0.72 -0.18
CA PHE A 314 25.13 1.07 -0.73
C PHE A 314 25.41 0.25 -1.99
N VAL A 315 25.83 0.93 -3.05
CA VAL A 315 26.22 0.27 -4.30
C VAL A 315 27.50 0.90 -4.84
N THR A 316 28.24 0.10 -5.58
CA THR A 316 29.35 0.55 -6.40
C THR A 316 28.85 0.70 -7.83
N PHE A 317 29.15 1.82 -8.46
CA PHE A 317 28.86 2.04 -9.86
C PHE A 317 30.16 2.06 -10.66
N LYS A 318 30.29 1.17 -11.64
CA LYS A 318 31.48 1.08 -12.49
C LYS A 318 31.17 1.62 -13.87
N ARG A 319 32.04 2.50 -14.38
CA ARG A 319 31.95 3.09 -15.72
C ARG A 319 33.35 3.43 -16.23
N ASN A 320 33.70 3.00 -17.45
CA ASN A 320 34.99 3.37 -18.08
C ASN A 320 36.21 3.15 -17.16
N ASN A 321 36.26 2.02 -16.44
CA ASN A 321 37.26 1.71 -15.40
C ASN A 321 37.30 2.64 -14.18
N VAL A 322 36.39 3.60 -14.08
CA VAL A 322 36.17 4.42 -12.89
C VAL A 322 35.11 3.75 -12.01
N THR A 323 35.39 3.74 -10.71
CA THR A 323 34.53 3.16 -9.67
C THR A 323 34.02 4.28 -8.78
N TYR A 324 32.71 4.48 -8.78
CA TYR A 324 32.01 5.42 -7.91
C TYR A 324 31.37 4.67 -6.74
N GLN A 325 31.48 5.23 -5.54
CA GLN A 325 30.89 4.66 -4.33
C GLN A 325 29.71 5.53 -3.91
N GLY A 326 28.54 4.92 -3.74
CA GLY A 326 27.32 5.69 -3.50
C GLY A 326 26.18 4.89 -2.92
N ILE A 327 25.00 5.50 -2.94
CA ILE A 327 23.74 4.86 -2.60
C ILE A 327 22.82 4.86 -3.81
N LEU A 328 21.91 3.88 -3.86
CA LEU A 328 20.85 3.83 -4.85
C LEU A 328 19.51 4.18 -4.20
N THR A 329 18.71 4.98 -4.89
CA THR A 329 17.34 5.34 -4.53
C THR A 329 16.54 5.65 -5.81
N ASN A 330 15.34 6.17 -5.68
CA ASN A 330 14.50 6.60 -6.80
C ASN A 330 14.82 8.02 -7.25
N TYR A 331 14.68 8.29 -8.55
CA TYR A 331 14.90 9.64 -9.06
C TYR A 331 13.88 10.63 -8.50
N HIS A 332 12.60 10.27 -8.43
CA HIS A 332 11.60 11.18 -7.85
C HIS A 332 11.86 11.56 -6.38
N VAL A 333 12.64 10.76 -5.63
CA VAL A 333 13.03 11.06 -4.24
C VAL A 333 14.07 12.20 -4.20
N VAL A 334 14.90 12.29 -5.23
CA VAL A 334 15.99 13.27 -5.35
C VAL A 334 15.74 14.31 -6.43
N ARG A 335 14.55 14.31 -7.03
CA ARG A 335 14.16 15.24 -8.10
C ARG A 335 13.78 16.60 -7.51
N PRO A 336 14.51 17.69 -7.83
CA PRO A 336 14.16 19.01 -7.32
C PRO A 336 12.83 19.51 -7.89
N ASP A 337 12.19 20.43 -7.18
CA ASP A 337 10.94 21.05 -7.61
C ASP A 337 11.23 22.41 -8.26
N ASN A 338 11.85 22.40 -9.44
CA ASN A 338 12.14 23.61 -10.20
C ASN A 338 11.90 23.42 -11.70
N HIS A 339 11.75 24.54 -12.43
CA HIS A 339 11.46 24.51 -13.87
C HIS A 339 12.63 23.98 -14.72
N GLU A 340 13.86 24.01 -14.20
CA GLU A 340 15.07 23.52 -14.85
C GLU A 340 15.14 21.99 -14.91
N VAL A 341 14.31 21.28 -14.15
CA VAL A 341 14.24 19.80 -14.11
C VAL A 341 13.80 19.19 -15.44
N THR A 342 13.20 19.97 -16.35
CA THR A 342 12.69 19.48 -17.64
C THR A 342 13.74 18.74 -18.48
N LEU A 343 15.01 19.16 -18.44
CA LEU A 343 16.07 18.47 -19.19
C LEU A 343 16.49 17.15 -18.53
N ALA A 344 16.60 17.13 -17.20
CA ALA A 344 16.94 15.95 -16.43
C ALA A 344 15.82 14.90 -16.47
N ASP A 345 14.55 15.31 -16.44
CA ASP A 345 13.41 14.43 -16.71
C ASP A 345 13.45 13.86 -18.13
N ARG A 346 14.00 14.61 -19.09
CA ARG A 346 14.03 14.20 -20.48
C ARG A 346 15.13 13.20 -20.79
N LYS A 347 16.33 13.43 -20.25
CA LYS A 347 17.54 12.69 -20.64
C LYS A 347 18.16 11.88 -19.51
N GLY A 348 17.64 11.99 -18.30
CA GLY A 348 18.34 11.56 -17.10
C GLY A 348 19.44 12.53 -16.68
N ILE A 349 20.19 12.14 -15.66
CA ILE A 349 21.35 12.88 -15.14
C ILE A 349 22.60 12.06 -15.44
N THR A 350 23.64 12.71 -15.98
CA THR A 350 24.97 12.11 -16.19
C THR A 350 26.06 13.13 -15.89
N ILE A 351 27.22 12.65 -15.43
CA ILE A 351 28.39 13.50 -15.13
C ILE A 351 29.05 14.13 -16.37
N ASP A 352 28.75 13.66 -17.58
CA ASP A 352 29.35 14.23 -18.79
C ASP A 352 28.57 15.47 -19.27
N ASP A 353 27.35 15.65 -18.80
CA ASP A 353 26.55 16.84 -19.10
C ASP A 353 26.99 17.99 -18.19
N TRP A 354 27.66 18.98 -18.76
CA TRP A 354 28.17 20.14 -18.00
C TRP A 354 27.06 20.96 -17.34
N ASN A 355 25.81 20.81 -17.79
CA ASN A 355 24.64 21.49 -17.25
C ASN A 355 23.80 20.60 -16.31
N HIS A 356 24.34 19.47 -15.83
CA HIS A 356 23.60 18.65 -14.90
C HIS A 356 23.34 19.41 -13.58
N PRO A 357 22.15 19.27 -12.97
CA PRO A 357 21.83 19.97 -11.74
C PRO A 357 22.72 19.47 -10.59
N ASN A 358 23.20 20.39 -9.75
CA ASN A 358 23.91 20.03 -8.52
C ASN A 358 22.90 19.75 -7.40
N ILE A 359 22.52 18.50 -7.23
CA ILE A 359 21.51 18.07 -6.25
C ILE A 359 22.21 17.48 -5.03
N GLU A 360 22.30 18.27 -3.95
CA GLU A 360 22.86 17.80 -2.68
C GLU A 360 21.83 16.97 -1.88
N ILE A 361 22.23 15.78 -1.44
CA ILE A 361 21.40 14.86 -0.67
C ILE A 361 21.85 14.81 0.79
N VAL A 362 20.88 14.79 1.70
CA VAL A 362 21.09 14.73 3.15
C VAL A 362 20.34 13.55 3.80
N TYR A 363 20.78 13.15 4.99
CA TYR A 363 20.10 12.18 5.83
C TYR A 363 20.09 12.55 7.33
N PRO A 364 19.06 12.15 8.07
CA PRO A 364 17.71 11.90 7.56
C PRO A 364 17.21 13.08 6.70
N ALA A 365 16.13 12.91 5.92
CA ALA A 365 15.49 14.07 5.29
C ALA A 365 15.18 15.17 6.33
N THR A 366 15.15 16.43 5.91
CA THR A 366 15.10 17.59 6.81
C THR A 366 14.02 17.48 7.90
N LYS A 367 12.78 17.11 7.53
CA LYS A 367 11.70 16.90 8.50
C LYS A 367 11.98 15.78 9.50
N ASP A 368 12.52 14.66 9.02
CA ASP A 368 12.82 13.49 9.85
C ASP A 368 14.00 13.73 10.77
N ALA A 369 15.00 14.50 10.34
CA ALA A 369 16.11 14.91 11.19
C ALA A 369 15.59 15.74 12.38
N ARG A 370 14.65 16.67 12.14
CA ARG A 370 13.99 17.44 13.21
C ARG A 370 13.19 16.54 14.15
N ALA A 371 12.42 15.60 13.62
CA ALA A 371 11.68 14.64 14.43
C ALA A 371 12.61 13.74 15.26
N THR A 372 13.70 13.26 14.67
CA THR A 372 14.73 12.45 15.32
C THR A 372 15.37 13.21 16.48
N LYS A 373 15.75 14.47 16.27
CA LYS A 373 16.26 15.35 17.34
C LYS A 373 15.25 15.55 18.47
N ARG A 374 13.98 15.83 18.12
CA ARG A 374 12.89 15.97 19.10
C ARG A 374 12.70 14.70 19.93
N GLN A 375 12.69 13.53 19.29
CA GLN A 375 12.56 12.25 19.99
C GLN A 375 13.77 11.99 20.90
N ALA A 376 14.99 12.25 20.43
CA ALA A 376 16.21 12.05 21.21
C ALA A 376 16.21 12.93 22.47
N GLN A 377 15.87 14.22 22.31
CA GLN A 377 15.76 15.15 23.42
C GLN A 377 14.65 14.73 24.39
N GLY A 378 13.46 14.38 23.87
CA GLY A 378 12.34 13.94 24.71
C GLY A 378 12.62 12.65 25.50
N ASN A 379 13.41 11.73 24.94
CA ASN A 379 13.86 10.53 25.67
C ASN A 379 14.84 10.91 26.79
N TYR A 380 15.81 11.79 26.52
CA TYR A 380 16.74 12.29 27.53
C TYR A 380 16.02 13.02 28.66
N ASP A 381 15.13 13.96 28.34
CA ASP A 381 14.39 14.74 29.32
C ASP A 381 13.51 13.84 30.21
N ARG A 382 12.88 12.81 29.63
CA ARG A 382 12.09 11.82 30.38
C ARG A 382 12.95 11.00 31.34
N ALA A 383 14.07 10.45 30.86
CA ALA A 383 14.98 9.66 31.68
C ALA A 383 15.55 10.49 32.84
N MET A 384 15.92 11.75 32.56
CA MET A 384 16.42 12.68 33.58
C MET A 384 15.36 13.05 34.62
N ALA A 385 14.13 13.32 34.20
CA ALA A 385 13.03 13.61 35.11
C ALA A 385 12.69 12.42 36.01
N GLU A 386 12.72 11.19 35.46
CA GLU A 386 12.50 9.97 36.23
C GLU A 386 13.64 9.71 37.24
N LEU A 387 14.90 9.87 36.80
CA LEU A 387 16.07 9.78 37.67
C LEU A 387 15.99 10.79 38.82
N GLN A 388 15.63 12.05 38.54
CA GLN A 388 15.47 13.09 39.53
C GLN A 388 14.35 12.72 40.53
N HIS A 389 13.19 12.32 40.04
CA HIS A 389 12.05 11.92 40.89
C HIS A 389 12.40 10.74 41.81
N VAL A 390 13.06 9.70 41.31
CA VAL A 390 13.45 8.53 42.13
C VAL A 390 14.54 8.91 43.13
N THR A 391 15.47 9.79 42.76
CA THR A 391 16.52 10.29 43.65
C THR A 391 15.95 11.15 44.78
N GLU A 392 15.05 12.07 44.47
CA GLU A 392 14.33 12.89 45.47
C GLU A 392 13.52 12.01 46.43
N ARG A 393 12.82 10.99 45.91
CA ARG A 393 12.08 10.02 46.75
C ARG A 393 13.01 9.23 47.66
N ARG A 394 14.17 8.79 47.16
CA ARG A 394 15.21 8.14 47.98
C ARG A 394 15.65 9.05 49.11
N ASP A 395 15.96 10.30 48.79
CA ASP A 395 16.48 11.27 49.76
C ASP A 395 15.42 11.62 50.82
N GLN A 396 14.14 11.71 50.44
CA GLN A 396 13.01 11.83 51.36
C GLN A 396 12.86 10.61 52.28
N ASN A 397 12.97 9.39 51.74
CA ASN A 397 12.92 8.16 52.54
C ASN A 397 14.04 8.13 53.58
N ILE A 398 15.27 8.47 53.19
CA ILE A 398 16.41 8.61 54.11
C ILE A 398 16.10 9.63 55.21
N ALA A 399 15.55 10.80 54.84
CA ALA A 399 15.23 11.86 55.78
C ALA A 399 14.19 11.47 56.84
N ILE A 400 13.26 10.57 56.52
CA ILE A 400 12.26 10.05 57.47
C ILE A 400 12.69 8.76 58.18
N GLY A 401 13.98 8.38 58.08
CA GLY A 401 14.54 7.19 58.71
C GLY A 401 14.14 5.87 58.05
N ARG A 402 13.55 5.90 56.84
CA ARG A 402 13.37 4.71 56.01
C ARG A 402 14.70 4.43 55.30
N GLY A 403 15.26 3.24 55.53
CA GLY A 403 16.45 2.80 54.81
C GLY A 403 16.22 2.71 53.30
N VAL A 404 17.29 2.86 52.52
CA VAL A 404 17.24 2.68 51.05
C VAL A 404 17.21 1.19 50.73
N THR A 405 16.23 0.76 49.95
CA THR A 405 16.20 -0.63 49.49
C THR A 405 17.26 -0.86 48.41
N GLU A 406 17.83 -2.07 48.35
CA GLU A 406 18.77 -2.46 47.28
C GLU A 406 18.14 -2.29 45.89
N ARG A 407 16.85 -2.60 45.77
CA ARG A 407 16.06 -2.43 44.55
C ARG A 407 15.99 -0.97 44.08
N GLU A 408 15.77 -0.02 44.98
CA GLU A 408 15.79 1.41 44.63
C GLU A 408 17.18 1.88 44.20
N SER A 409 18.23 1.44 44.90
CA SER A 409 19.61 1.77 44.51
C SER A 409 19.96 1.23 43.12
N GLN A 410 19.52 0.01 42.81
CA GLN A 410 19.71 -0.60 41.50
C GLN A 410 18.93 0.16 40.42
N HIS A 411 17.67 0.52 40.70
CA HIS A 411 16.84 1.28 39.77
C HIS A 411 17.44 2.66 39.42
N ILE A 412 17.99 3.39 40.40
CA ILE A 412 18.71 4.66 40.16
C ILE A 412 19.94 4.43 39.28
N LYS A 413 20.72 3.37 39.51
CA LYS A 413 21.89 3.04 38.68
C LYS A 413 21.49 2.70 37.24
N ASP A 414 20.33 2.08 37.04
CA ASP A 414 19.83 1.75 35.71
C ASP A 414 19.32 3.00 34.98
N LEU A 415 18.60 3.89 35.68
CA LEU A 415 18.17 5.19 35.15
C LEU A 415 19.36 6.12 34.82
N ASP A 416 20.41 6.16 35.65
CA ASP A 416 21.63 6.92 35.35
C ASP A 416 22.33 6.42 34.08
N ARG A 417 22.37 5.10 33.87
CA ARG A 417 22.89 4.50 32.62
C ARG A 417 22.03 4.88 31.42
N GLU A 418 20.70 4.85 31.58
CA GLU A 418 19.76 5.25 30.52
C GLU A 418 19.89 6.74 30.17
N CYS A 419 20.07 7.62 31.16
CA CYS A 419 20.33 9.04 30.97
C CYS A 419 21.61 9.28 30.17
N LYS A 420 22.72 8.62 30.56
CA LYS A 420 24.01 8.71 29.83
C LYS A 420 23.90 8.21 28.40
N LEU A 421 23.15 7.13 28.17
CA LEU A 421 22.89 6.61 26.82
C LEU A 421 22.06 7.59 25.99
N SER A 422 21.03 8.18 26.58
CA SER A 422 20.17 9.17 25.94
C SER A 422 20.92 10.46 25.63
N GLU A 423 21.78 10.93 26.53
CA GLU A 423 22.67 12.09 26.32
C GLU A 423 23.60 11.84 25.13
N LYS A 424 24.27 10.67 25.09
CA LYS A 424 25.11 10.28 23.95
C LYS A 424 24.31 10.27 22.64
N THR A 425 23.06 9.81 22.70
CA THR A 425 22.15 9.82 21.55
C THR A 425 21.85 11.24 21.09
N VAL A 426 21.51 12.16 21.99
CA VAL A 426 21.31 13.60 21.68
C VAL A 426 22.55 14.20 21.01
N GLN A 427 23.74 13.92 21.53
CA GLN A 427 24.99 14.40 20.91
C GLN A 427 25.20 13.80 19.52
N SER A 428 24.90 12.51 19.34
CA SER A 428 25.03 11.84 18.04
C SER A 428 24.10 12.40 16.97
N VAL A 429 22.92 12.91 17.33
CA VAL A 429 21.96 13.45 16.35
C VAL A 429 22.04 14.96 16.16
N LYS A 430 22.89 15.65 16.95
CA LYS A 430 23.00 17.12 16.94
C LYS A 430 23.30 17.70 15.55
N HIS A 431 24.13 16.99 14.78
CA HIS A 431 24.62 17.41 13.46
C HIS A 431 23.67 17.07 12.30
N LEU A 432 22.53 16.42 12.56
CA LEU A 432 21.56 16.08 11.51
C LEU A 432 20.78 17.33 11.02
N PRO A 433 20.27 17.37 9.79
CA PRO A 433 20.57 16.43 8.71
C PRO A 433 22.04 16.58 8.26
N ALA A 434 22.70 15.46 7.98
CA ALA A 434 24.08 15.41 7.49
C ALA A 434 24.09 15.22 5.97
N LYS A 435 25.03 15.87 5.27
CA LYS A 435 25.23 15.66 3.83
C LYS A 435 25.71 14.22 3.58
N ILE A 436 25.22 13.60 2.50
CA ILE A 436 25.72 12.33 1.97
C ILE A 436 26.66 12.62 0.81
N GLY A 437 26.17 13.40 -0.15
CA GLY A 437 26.87 13.76 -1.37
C GLY A 437 25.89 14.28 -2.43
N ASN A 438 26.15 13.97 -3.70
CA ASN A 438 25.41 14.55 -4.82
C ASN A 438 24.84 13.48 -5.76
N VAL A 439 23.71 13.77 -6.39
CA VAL A 439 23.17 12.94 -7.47
C VAL A 439 24.09 13.04 -8.69
N THR A 440 24.62 11.90 -9.15
CA THR A 440 25.54 11.87 -10.31
C THR A 440 24.97 11.13 -11.51
N PHE A 441 24.09 10.14 -11.27
CA PHE A 441 23.38 9.43 -12.33
C PHE A 441 21.91 9.26 -11.96
N ALA A 442 21.00 9.46 -12.91
CA ALA A 442 19.58 9.19 -12.69
C ALA A 442 18.83 8.92 -14.00
N SER A 443 17.74 8.15 -13.91
CA SER A 443 16.94 7.74 -15.08
C SER A 443 16.09 8.84 -15.70
N GLY A 444 15.82 9.93 -14.98
CA GLY A 444 14.95 11.00 -15.48
C GLY A 444 13.47 10.65 -15.52
N PHE A 445 12.98 9.62 -14.81
CA PHE A 445 11.55 9.24 -14.89
C PHE A 445 11.12 8.74 -16.29
N GLY A 446 12.06 8.14 -17.03
CA GLY A 446 11.85 7.68 -18.39
C GLY A 446 11.06 6.37 -18.52
N VAL A 447 10.80 5.99 -19.76
CA VAL A 447 10.21 4.71 -20.16
C VAL A 447 11.22 3.99 -21.05
N MET A 448 11.49 2.72 -20.80
CA MET A 448 12.32 1.87 -21.67
C MET A 448 11.51 0.68 -22.11
N GLY A 449 11.19 0.63 -23.41
CA GLY A 449 10.24 -0.33 -23.94
C GLY A 449 8.85 -0.17 -23.31
N SER A 450 8.37 -1.20 -22.60
CA SER A 450 7.12 -1.18 -21.85
C SER A 450 7.31 -0.95 -20.36
N ARG A 451 8.50 -0.56 -19.89
CA ARG A 451 8.79 -0.40 -18.46
C ARG A 451 8.94 1.06 -18.08
N PHE A 452 8.31 1.45 -16.99
CA PHE A 452 8.64 2.69 -16.32
C PHE A 452 9.99 2.57 -15.58
N LEU A 453 10.83 3.61 -15.59
CA LEU A 453 12.15 3.58 -14.96
C LEU A 453 12.40 4.77 -14.05
N ASP A 454 12.68 4.48 -12.79
CA ASP A 454 12.89 5.52 -11.79
C ASP A 454 13.97 5.10 -10.80
N TRP A 455 15.19 5.58 -11.04
CA TRP A 455 16.34 5.31 -10.17
C TRP A 455 17.31 6.49 -10.21
N ALA A 456 18.03 6.69 -9.12
CA ALA A 456 19.11 7.65 -8.99
C ALA A 456 20.23 7.09 -8.12
N PHE A 457 21.45 7.31 -8.57
CA PHE A 457 22.67 7.04 -7.84
C PHE A 457 23.22 8.35 -7.26
N VAL A 458 23.42 8.33 -5.94
CA VAL A 458 23.99 9.44 -5.18
C VAL A 458 25.41 9.06 -4.81
N GLU A 459 26.39 9.75 -5.38
CA GLU A 459 27.79 9.56 -5.02
C GLU A 459 28.05 10.08 -3.62
N ILE A 460 28.73 9.30 -2.79
CA ILE A 460 29.14 9.71 -1.45
C ILE A 460 30.39 10.57 -1.56
N THR A 461 30.25 11.87 -1.29
CA THR A 461 31.37 12.81 -1.28
C THR A 461 31.90 13.07 0.13
N GLU A 462 31.09 12.80 1.15
CA GLU A 462 31.45 13.10 2.54
C GLU A 462 32.38 12.02 3.14
N PRO A 463 33.60 12.38 3.60
CA PRO A 463 34.57 11.41 4.15
C PRO A 463 34.03 10.61 5.34
N ASP A 464 33.24 11.27 6.19
CA ASP A 464 32.62 10.64 7.37
C ASP A 464 31.49 9.67 7.02
N ILE A 465 30.94 9.74 5.82
CA ILE A 465 29.96 8.75 5.36
C ILE A 465 30.66 7.62 4.63
N LYS A 466 31.75 7.93 3.92
CA LYS A 466 32.56 6.96 3.19
C LYS A 466 33.09 5.83 4.07
N LYS A 467 33.41 6.11 5.35
CA LYS A 467 33.81 5.09 6.34
C LYS A 467 32.73 4.03 6.64
N PHE A 468 31.48 4.28 6.27
CA PHE A 468 30.35 3.36 6.48
C PHE A 468 29.91 2.63 5.20
N PHE A 469 30.57 2.88 4.08
CA PHE A 469 30.31 2.19 2.82
C PHE A 469 30.52 0.67 2.99
N GLY A 470 29.61 -0.15 2.45
CA GLY A 470 29.71 -1.61 2.55
C GLY A 470 29.00 -2.27 3.74
N CYS A 471 28.16 -1.54 4.47
CA CYS A 471 27.48 -2.05 5.66
C CYS A 471 26.13 -2.74 5.40
N ASP A 472 25.77 -3.01 4.15
CA ASP A 472 24.48 -3.62 3.83
C ASP A 472 24.38 -5.06 4.33
N ARG A 473 23.37 -5.28 5.18
CA ARG A 473 23.10 -6.55 5.85
C ARG A 473 21.64 -6.93 5.76
N MET A 474 21.39 -8.24 5.79
CA MET A 474 20.07 -8.82 5.92
C MET A 474 19.37 -8.22 7.15
N PRO A 475 18.18 -7.63 6.97
CA PRO A 475 17.47 -7.02 8.07
C PRO A 475 16.93 -8.10 8.99
N ARG A 476 16.69 -7.72 10.25
CA ARG A 476 15.84 -8.52 11.12
C ARG A 476 14.45 -8.56 10.53
N TYR A 477 14.00 -9.73 10.10
CA TYR A 477 12.61 -9.89 9.70
C TYR A 477 11.79 -10.34 10.92
N PRO A 478 10.58 -9.82 11.13
CA PRO A 478 9.81 -10.18 12.30
C PRO A 478 9.28 -11.62 12.24
N TYR A 479 9.46 -12.38 13.32
CA TYR A 479 9.02 -13.79 13.42
C TYR A 479 7.52 -13.99 13.16
N TRP A 480 6.67 -12.99 13.40
CA TRP A 480 5.23 -13.07 13.12
C TRP A 480 4.91 -13.17 11.62
N HIS A 481 5.87 -12.91 10.73
CA HIS A 481 5.73 -13.18 9.29
C HIS A 481 6.09 -14.63 8.91
N MET A 482 6.67 -15.44 9.81
CA MET A 482 7.19 -16.79 9.48
C MET A 482 6.30 -17.97 9.86
N SER A 483 5.26 -17.79 10.66
CA SER A 483 4.75 -18.93 11.42
C SER A 483 3.85 -19.89 10.62
N GLY A 484 4.38 -21.07 10.31
CA GLY A 484 3.93 -22.34 10.91
C GLY A 484 2.49 -22.81 10.72
N MET A 485 1.68 -22.22 9.85
CA MET A 485 0.43 -22.88 9.47
C MET A 485 0.76 -24.22 8.81
N GLU A 486 0.10 -25.29 9.23
CA GLU A 486 0.36 -26.69 8.82
C GLU A 486 0.32 -26.95 7.29
N ASN A 487 0.08 -25.94 6.45
CA ASN A 487 -0.01 -26.08 4.99
C ASN A 487 0.61 -24.93 4.19
N LEU A 488 1.33 -23.98 4.81
CA LEU A 488 2.05 -22.93 4.09
C LEU A 488 3.55 -23.24 4.05
N PRO A 489 4.23 -23.03 2.90
CA PRO A 489 5.67 -23.21 2.83
C PRO A 489 6.35 -22.27 3.83
N VAL A 490 7.22 -22.83 4.67
CA VAL A 490 8.05 -22.04 5.58
C VAL A 490 9.01 -21.23 4.73
N ILE A 491 8.84 -19.91 4.71
CA ILE A 491 9.72 -19.00 3.98
C ILE A 491 10.89 -18.70 4.90
N SER A 492 12.06 -19.22 4.57
CA SER A 492 13.31 -18.90 5.27
C SER A 492 14.08 -17.86 4.46
N PHE A 493 14.32 -16.71 5.07
CA PHE A 493 15.31 -15.76 4.58
C PHE A 493 16.68 -16.11 5.15
N ARG A 494 17.73 -15.73 4.44
CA ARG A 494 19.10 -15.77 4.94
C ARG A 494 19.21 -15.06 6.31
N ASP A 495 20.09 -15.58 7.17
CA ASP A 495 20.25 -15.12 8.56
C ASP A 495 20.43 -13.61 8.67
N GLU A 496 19.79 -13.03 9.70
CA GLU A 496 19.93 -11.62 10.07
C GLU A 496 21.41 -11.21 10.21
N GLY A 497 21.75 -10.02 9.72
CA GLY A 497 23.10 -9.48 9.85
C GLY A 497 24.11 -10.05 8.84
N THR A 498 23.76 -11.08 8.06
CA THR A 498 24.59 -11.55 6.95
C THR A 498 24.64 -10.53 5.83
N ARG A 499 25.74 -10.50 5.06
CA ARG A 499 25.87 -9.61 3.91
C ARG A 499 24.98 -10.06 2.77
N PHE A 500 24.57 -9.12 1.94
CA PHE A 500 23.87 -9.44 0.69
C PHE A 500 24.75 -10.29 -0.24
N ALA A 501 24.10 -11.17 -0.99
CA ALA A 501 24.77 -12.13 -1.88
C ALA A 501 25.16 -11.51 -3.23
N GLY A 502 24.47 -10.44 -3.65
CA GLY A 502 24.70 -9.79 -4.93
C GLY A 502 23.46 -9.06 -5.43
N ILE A 503 23.48 -8.70 -6.70
CA ILE A 503 22.32 -8.15 -7.43
C ILE A 503 21.84 -9.22 -8.41
N ARG A 504 20.53 -9.44 -8.54
CA ARG A 504 19.95 -10.32 -9.55
C ARG A 504 18.59 -9.82 -10.02
N GLU A 505 17.99 -10.51 -10.98
CA GLU A 505 16.64 -10.18 -11.46
C GLU A 505 15.54 -10.68 -10.52
N MET A 506 14.42 -9.95 -10.50
CA MET A 506 13.20 -10.42 -9.85
C MET A 506 12.62 -11.64 -10.57
N LYS A 507 12.03 -12.53 -9.79
CA LYS A 507 11.24 -13.67 -10.23
C LYS A 507 9.79 -13.54 -9.77
N LYS A 508 8.88 -13.89 -10.67
CA LYS A 508 7.44 -13.99 -10.41
C LYS A 508 7.19 -15.05 -9.34
N GLY A 509 6.28 -14.78 -8.40
CA GLY A 509 5.90 -15.74 -7.35
C GLY A 509 6.86 -15.83 -6.15
N ASP A 510 8.07 -15.29 -6.24
CA ASP A 510 9.07 -15.28 -5.15
C ASP A 510 8.71 -14.30 -4.01
N TYR A 511 9.35 -14.49 -2.86
CA TYR A 511 9.20 -13.65 -1.68
C TYR A 511 10.34 -12.63 -1.57
N TYR A 512 9.98 -11.42 -1.17
CA TYR A 512 10.89 -10.31 -1.00
C TYR A 512 10.68 -9.62 0.34
N ILE A 513 11.78 -9.14 0.90
CA ILE A 513 11.82 -8.27 2.06
C ILE A 513 12.34 -6.90 1.66
N MET A 514 11.75 -5.86 2.22
CA MET A 514 12.23 -4.48 2.10
C MET A 514 12.37 -3.84 3.48
N VAL A 515 13.14 -2.77 3.54
CA VAL A 515 13.17 -1.86 4.70
C VAL A 515 12.89 -0.47 4.16
N GLY A 516 11.69 0.03 4.45
CA GLY A 516 11.23 1.35 4.06
C GLY A 516 11.31 2.33 5.22
N ARG A 517 11.51 3.61 4.91
CA ARG A 517 11.48 4.73 5.86
C ARG A 517 10.20 4.78 6.70
N THR A 518 9.08 4.42 6.09
CA THR A 518 7.74 4.64 6.62
C THR A 518 7.15 3.34 7.16
N SER A 519 7.31 2.24 6.42
CA SER A 519 6.71 0.97 6.80
C SER A 519 7.64 0.02 7.55
N ASP A 520 8.88 0.43 7.84
CA ASP A 520 9.94 -0.40 8.42
C ASP A 520 10.19 -1.67 7.57
N VAL A 521 10.40 -2.81 8.23
CA VAL A 521 10.63 -4.09 7.57
C VAL A 521 9.30 -4.66 7.07
N ARG A 522 9.20 -4.92 5.77
CA ARG A 522 8.01 -5.52 5.14
C ARG A 522 8.37 -6.72 4.30
N VAL A 523 7.51 -7.74 4.33
CA VAL A 523 7.63 -8.96 3.52
C VAL A 523 6.42 -9.05 2.60
N GLY A 524 6.68 -9.42 1.35
CA GLY A 524 5.64 -9.60 0.36
C GLY A 524 6.01 -10.65 -0.69
N ARG A 525 5.00 -11.07 -1.44
CA ARG A 525 5.14 -12.02 -2.54
C ARG A 525 4.96 -11.30 -3.87
N CYS A 526 5.89 -11.50 -4.79
CA CYS A 526 5.77 -10.99 -6.14
C CYS A 526 4.65 -11.70 -6.89
N ASN A 527 3.83 -10.94 -7.61
CA ASN A 527 2.71 -11.47 -8.35
C ASN A 527 3.16 -12.36 -9.53
N GLY A 528 2.36 -13.38 -9.85
CA GLY A 528 2.62 -14.28 -10.98
C GLY A 528 2.46 -13.63 -12.36
N THR A 529 1.86 -12.45 -12.42
CA THR A 529 1.74 -11.63 -13.64
C THR A 529 2.21 -10.21 -13.37
N LEU A 530 2.62 -9.53 -14.44
CA LEU A 530 2.96 -8.11 -14.36
C LEU A 530 1.66 -7.29 -14.38
N ALA A 531 1.63 -6.19 -13.65
CA ALA A 531 0.54 -5.24 -13.76
C ALA A 531 0.71 -4.40 -15.01
N THR A 532 -0.35 -4.31 -15.79
CA THR A 532 -0.45 -3.43 -16.94
C THR A 532 -1.00 -2.09 -16.45
N CYS A 533 -0.15 -1.07 -16.37
CA CYS A 533 -0.47 0.24 -15.78
C CYS A 533 -0.71 1.28 -16.88
N HIS A 534 -1.88 1.92 -16.81
CA HIS A 534 -2.24 3.07 -17.63
C HIS A 534 -2.11 4.32 -16.78
N TRP A 535 -1.08 5.11 -17.08
CA TRP A 535 -0.70 6.27 -16.29
C TRP A 535 -1.50 7.50 -16.70
N ARG A 536 -1.67 8.46 -15.79
CA ARG A 536 -2.42 9.70 -16.07
C ARG A 536 -1.72 10.53 -17.15
N ASP A 537 -2.53 11.13 -18.03
CA ASP A 537 -2.08 11.91 -19.19
C ASP A 537 -1.33 13.22 -18.87
N SER A 538 -1.21 13.58 -17.60
CA SER A 538 -0.64 14.87 -17.19
C SER A 538 0.89 14.94 -17.18
N HIS A 539 1.60 13.83 -17.42
CA HIS A 539 3.06 13.80 -17.32
C HIS A 539 3.69 13.32 -18.63
N VAL A 540 4.21 14.24 -19.44
CA VAL A 540 5.07 13.88 -20.58
C VAL A 540 6.23 13.04 -20.05
N ARG A 541 6.34 11.81 -20.53
CA ARG A 541 7.45 10.91 -20.25
C ARG A 541 8.38 10.87 -21.44
N TYR A 542 9.59 10.38 -21.24
CA TYR A 542 10.59 10.33 -22.28
C TYR A 542 11.15 8.92 -22.43
N ASP A 543 11.42 8.52 -23.67
CA ASP A 543 12.12 7.27 -23.97
C ASP A 543 13.62 7.39 -23.68
N GLU A 544 14.37 6.30 -23.86
CA GLU A 544 15.83 6.30 -23.67
C GLU A 544 16.61 7.25 -24.62
N ASN A 545 15.96 7.80 -25.65
CA ASN A 545 16.54 8.78 -26.56
C ASN A 545 16.06 10.22 -26.24
N GLY A 546 15.27 10.39 -25.19
CA GLY A 546 14.67 11.66 -24.79
C GLY A 546 13.53 12.11 -25.70
N ASN A 547 12.89 11.23 -26.47
CA ASN A 547 11.68 11.57 -27.21
C ASN A 547 10.47 11.49 -26.29
N ALA A 548 9.54 12.44 -26.43
CA ALA A 548 8.29 12.37 -25.69
C ALA A 548 7.54 11.08 -26.06
N VAL A 549 7.18 10.32 -25.04
CA VAL A 549 6.35 9.13 -25.16
C VAL A 549 4.93 9.52 -24.80
N GLU A 550 3.98 9.15 -25.66
CA GLU A 550 2.57 9.35 -25.39
C GLU A 550 2.19 8.69 -24.07
N THR A 551 1.59 9.45 -23.16
CA THR A 551 1.19 9.01 -21.81
C THR A 551 0.17 7.90 -21.81
N SER A 552 -0.59 7.80 -22.90
CA SER A 552 -1.51 6.70 -23.19
C SER A 552 -0.80 5.35 -23.35
N LYS A 553 0.53 5.33 -23.47
CA LYS A 553 1.28 4.08 -23.49
C LYS A 553 1.24 3.39 -22.14
N VAL A 554 0.62 2.22 -22.19
CA VAL A 554 0.56 1.25 -21.12
C VAL A 554 1.95 0.71 -20.81
N CYS A 555 2.32 0.69 -19.53
CA CYS A 555 3.55 0.06 -19.05
C CYS A 555 3.22 -1.27 -18.35
N GLU A 556 4.21 -2.13 -18.23
CA GLU A 556 4.14 -3.36 -17.44
C GLU A 556 5.03 -3.22 -16.22
N GLU A 557 4.52 -3.57 -15.04
CA GLU A 557 5.18 -3.31 -13.77
C GLU A 557 5.19 -4.54 -12.87
N TRP A 558 6.26 -4.69 -12.11
CA TRP A 558 6.34 -5.72 -11.07
C TRP A 558 5.51 -5.31 -9.87
N VAL A 559 4.67 -6.22 -9.39
CA VAL A 559 3.81 -6.00 -8.23
C VAL A 559 4.22 -6.93 -7.09
N VAL A 560 4.39 -6.38 -5.89
CA VAL A 560 4.64 -7.16 -4.68
C VAL A 560 3.54 -6.94 -3.66
N MET A 561 2.90 -8.03 -3.25
CA MET A 561 1.74 -8.04 -2.36
C MET A 561 2.17 -8.33 -0.92
N GLY A 562 1.80 -7.47 0.00
CA GLY A 562 2.02 -7.65 1.43
C GLY A 562 1.10 -8.73 1.98
N GLN A 563 1.63 -9.63 2.80
CA GLN A 563 0.86 -10.71 3.41
C GLN A 563 1.15 -10.77 4.91
N GLU A 564 0.10 -10.93 5.70
CA GLU A 564 0.18 -11.04 7.15
C GLU A 564 -0.67 -12.22 7.64
N ILE A 565 -0.25 -12.81 8.75
CA ILE A 565 -1.01 -13.86 9.42
C ILE A 565 -1.87 -13.19 10.50
N ARG A 566 -3.19 -13.36 10.39
CA ARG A 566 -4.16 -12.93 11.41
C ARG A 566 -5.15 -14.06 11.67
N ASP A 567 -5.33 -14.43 12.93
CA ASP A 567 -6.25 -15.50 13.35
C ASP A 567 -6.05 -16.82 12.57
N ASN A 568 -4.79 -17.25 12.41
CA ASN A 568 -4.41 -18.41 11.61
C ASN A 568 -4.92 -18.39 10.15
N LYS A 569 -5.07 -17.19 9.57
CA LYS A 569 -5.40 -16.99 8.15
C LYS A 569 -4.41 -16.03 7.53
N LEU A 570 -4.10 -16.28 6.26
CA LEU A 570 -3.26 -15.37 5.49
C LEU A 570 -4.17 -14.29 4.92
N VAL A 571 -4.02 -13.08 5.44
CA VAL A 571 -4.77 -11.90 5.00
C VAL A 571 -3.82 -10.93 4.31
N GLN A 572 -4.39 -10.06 3.49
CA GLN A 572 -3.60 -9.04 2.80
C GLN A 572 -3.14 -7.98 3.81
N GLY A 573 -1.83 -7.76 3.84
CA GLY A 573 -1.19 -6.68 4.60
C GLY A 573 -0.75 -5.53 3.68
N ILE A 574 -0.31 -4.44 4.30
CA ILE A 574 0.35 -3.32 3.60
C ILE A 574 1.79 -3.76 3.26
N PHE A 575 2.17 -3.67 1.99
CA PHE A 575 3.57 -3.91 1.59
C PHE A 575 4.41 -2.63 1.70
N CYS A 576 3.86 -1.50 1.26
CA CYS A 576 4.57 -0.22 1.26
C CYS A 576 3.65 0.94 1.67
N GLN A 577 4.25 2.07 2.02
CA GLN A 577 3.57 3.32 2.34
C GLN A 577 4.32 4.49 1.69
N ARG A 578 3.70 5.68 1.67
CA ARG A 578 4.34 6.89 1.17
C ARG A 578 5.66 7.14 1.92
N GLY A 579 6.72 7.44 1.17
CA GLY A 579 8.07 7.62 1.70
C GLY A 579 8.96 6.37 1.64
N ASP A 580 8.40 5.19 1.34
CA ASP A 580 9.19 3.96 1.17
C ASP A 580 9.91 3.87 -0.18
N SER A 581 9.62 4.77 -1.12
CA SER A 581 10.32 4.86 -2.40
C SER A 581 11.82 4.83 -2.23
N GLY A 582 12.52 4.03 -3.01
CA GLY A 582 13.97 3.83 -2.88
C GLY A 582 14.32 2.58 -2.11
N ALA A 583 13.38 1.94 -1.41
CA ALA A 583 13.67 0.72 -0.68
C ALA A 583 14.09 -0.43 -1.62
N PHE A 584 15.19 -1.11 -1.28
CA PHE A 584 15.58 -2.36 -1.94
C PHE A 584 14.61 -3.49 -1.59
N LEU A 585 14.29 -4.28 -2.61
CA LEU A 585 13.68 -5.60 -2.46
C LEU A 585 14.77 -6.66 -2.48
N ILE A 586 14.82 -7.45 -1.43
CA ILE A 586 15.81 -8.51 -1.22
C ILE A 586 15.07 -9.83 -1.15
N ASP A 587 15.55 -10.84 -1.88
CA ASP A 587 14.92 -12.16 -1.82
C ASP A 587 15.35 -13.00 -0.61
N THR A 588 14.85 -14.23 -0.55
CA THR A 588 15.16 -15.22 0.50
C THR A 588 16.64 -15.62 0.55
N SER A 589 17.38 -15.52 -0.55
CA SER A 589 18.82 -15.81 -0.65
C SER A 589 19.71 -14.60 -0.35
N GLY A 590 19.13 -13.42 -0.10
CA GLY A 590 19.85 -12.19 0.20
C GLY A 590 20.38 -11.45 -1.03
N TYR A 591 19.84 -11.67 -2.23
CA TYR A 591 20.18 -10.81 -3.38
C TYR A 591 19.23 -9.62 -3.48
N VAL A 592 19.77 -8.46 -3.84
CA VAL A 592 19.00 -7.27 -4.19
C VAL A 592 18.41 -7.47 -5.58
N CYS A 593 17.08 -7.50 -5.66
CA CYS A 593 16.35 -7.86 -6.87
C CYS A 593 15.55 -6.71 -7.48
N GLY A 594 15.16 -5.71 -6.70
CA GLY A 594 14.39 -4.59 -7.21
C GLY A 594 14.45 -3.35 -6.34
N LEU A 595 13.88 -2.27 -6.86
CA LEU A 595 13.80 -0.95 -6.25
C LEU A 595 12.33 -0.50 -6.23
N LEU A 596 11.78 -0.28 -5.03
CA LEU A 596 10.39 0.15 -4.86
C LEU A 596 10.23 1.61 -5.31
N TYR A 597 9.34 1.89 -6.26
CA TYR A 597 9.14 3.24 -6.80
C TYR A 597 7.71 3.78 -6.69
N GLY A 598 6.74 2.90 -6.48
CA GLY A 598 5.33 3.28 -6.49
C GLY A 598 4.45 2.27 -5.79
N TYR A 599 3.14 2.45 -5.94
CA TYR A 599 2.16 1.56 -5.38
C TYR A 599 0.92 1.45 -6.25
N LEU A 600 0.25 0.30 -6.14
CA LEU A 600 -1.17 0.17 -6.49
C LEU A 600 -1.99 0.54 -5.27
N ASP A 601 -3.16 1.12 -5.47
CA ASP A 601 -4.13 1.33 -4.40
C ASP A 601 -5.54 1.10 -4.93
N ALA A 602 -6.06 -0.09 -4.67
CA ALA A 602 -7.50 -0.30 -4.72
C ALA A 602 -8.08 0.40 -3.47
N LYS A 603 -8.74 1.55 -3.69
CA LYS A 603 -9.43 2.35 -2.67
C LYS A 603 -10.65 1.60 -2.18
N VAL A 604 -10.42 0.47 -1.50
CA VAL A 604 -11.39 -0.53 -1.04
C VAL A 604 -10.99 -1.10 0.33
N LYS A 605 -10.08 -0.43 1.08
CA LYS A 605 -9.75 -0.79 2.49
C LYS A 605 -9.22 0.40 3.32
N GLU A 606 -9.75 0.65 4.53
CA GLU A 606 -9.67 1.93 5.28
C GLU A 606 -8.33 2.09 6.02
N ASP A 607 -7.88 0.99 6.62
CA ASP A 607 -6.62 0.90 7.37
C ASP A 607 -5.54 0.10 6.62
N LEU A 608 -5.88 -0.41 5.44
CA LEU A 608 -5.09 -1.38 4.68
C LEU A 608 -5.37 -1.18 3.19
N TYR A 609 -5.36 0.07 2.71
CA TYR A 609 -5.26 0.39 1.28
C TYR A 609 -4.40 -0.69 0.61
N THR A 610 -4.81 -1.13 -0.57
CA THR A 610 -4.12 -2.23 -1.26
C THR A 610 -2.77 -1.73 -1.79
N HIS A 611 -1.90 -1.24 -0.91
CA HIS A 611 -0.55 -0.74 -1.13
C HIS A 611 0.36 -1.92 -1.46
N ALA A 612 0.10 -2.49 -2.63
CA ALA A 612 1.03 -3.36 -3.30
C ALA A 612 2.17 -2.49 -3.85
N GLY A 613 3.40 -2.93 -3.69
CA GLY A 613 4.55 -2.19 -4.20
C GLY A 613 4.68 -2.36 -5.70
N LEU A 614 4.88 -1.25 -6.40
CA LEU A 614 5.37 -1.22 -7.78
C LEU A 614 6.89 -1.11 -7.78
N VAL A 615 7.55 -1.99 -8.52
CA VAL A 615 8.99 -2.24 -8.38
C VAL A 615 9.69 -2.20 -9.74
N ASN A 616 10.83 -1.52 -9.80
CA ASN A 616 11.78 -1.67 -10.90
C ASN A 616 12.67 -2.87 -10.62
N CYS A 617 12.71 -3.84 -11.53
CA CYS A 617 13.64 -4.95 -11.43
C CYS A 617 15.08 -4.43 -11.58
N MET A 618 16.03 -4.96 -10.81
CA MET A 618 17.42 -4.54 -10.91
C MET A 618 18.03 -4.83 -12.30
N GLY A 619 17.52 -5.81 -13.04
CA GLY A 619 17.86 -6.02 -14.44
C GLY A 619 17.50 -4.81 -15.31
N ASP A 620 16.28 -4.28 -15.15
CA ASP A 620 15.81 -3.07 -15.86
C ASP A 620 16.62 -1.82 -15.44
N VAL A 621 16.94 -1.69 -14.15
CA VAL A 621 17.80 -0.61 -13.63
C VAL A 621 19.21 -0.69 -14.22
N GLN A 622 19.81 -1.88 -14.28
CA GLN A 622 21.14 -2.07 -14.88
C GLN A 622 21.13 -1.80 -16.39
N MET A 623 20.10 -2.23 -17.11
CA MET A 623 19.93 -1.93 -18.54
C MET A 623 19.78 -0.43 -18.77
N SER A 624 18.97 0.24 -17.96
CA SER A 624 18.79 1.69 -18.02
C SER A 624 20.10 2.45 -17.75
N ALA A 625 20.86 2.03 -16.72
CA ALA A 625 22.14 2.64 -16.41
C ALA A 625 23.18 2.44 -17.51
N ARG A 626 23.16 1.29 -18.20
CA ARG A 626 23.97 1.07 -19.41
C ARG A 626 23.55 2.02 -20.51
N ALA A 627 22.27 2.04 -20.85
CA ALA A 627 21.72 2.85 -21.94
C ALA A 627 22.01 4.35 -21.77
N LEU A 628 21.90 4.85 -20.53
CA LEU A 628 22.17 6.25 -20.17
C LEU A 628 23.64 6.65 -20.40
N ILE A 629 24.56 5.69 -20.36
CA ILE A 629 26.00 5.96 -20.19
C ILE A 629 26.85 5.50 -21.36
N THR A 630 26.36 4.53 -22.13
CA THR A 630 27.08 4.04 -23.29
C THR A 630 27.20 5.16 -24.30
N SER A 631 28.43 5.71 -24.43
CA SER A 631 28.75 6.68 -25.46
C SER A 631 28.45 6.06 -26.80
N ARG A 632 27.58 6.72 -27.57
CA ARG A 632 27.34 6.35 -28.96
C ARG A 632 28.48 6.94 -29.78
N ASN A 633 29.13 6.11 -30.59
CA ASN A 633 30.09 6.60 -31.58
C ASN A 633 29.35 7.51 -32.60
N PRO A 634 30.05 8.22 -33.51
CA PRO A 634 29.40 9.04 -34.54
C PRO A 634 28.39 8.27 -35.41
N GLN A 635 28.50 6.95 -35.47
CA GLN A 635 27.61 6.04 -36.19
C GLN A 635 26.45 5.50 -35.32
N GLY A 636 26.30 5.97 -34.09
CA GLY A 636 25.23 5.55 -33.17
C GLY A 636 25.47 4.23 -32.44
N ALA A 637 26.59 3.54 -32.68
CA ALA A 637 26.88 2.24 -32.08
C ALA A 637 27.40 2.37 -30.63
N PRO A 638 26.99 1.49 -29.73
CA PRO A 638 27.44 1.48 -28.33
C PRO A 638 28.94 1.15 -28.22
N SER A 639 29.68 1.89 -27.40
CA SER A 639 31.06 1.53 -27.04
C SER A 639 31.12 0.28 -26.14
N GLU A 640 32.20 -0.51 -26.21
CA GLU A 640 32.38 -1.77 -25.45
C GLU A 640 32.43 -1.59 -23.91
N ASN A 641 32.48 -0.35 -23.41
CA ASN A 641 32.54 -0.10 -21.97
C ASN A 641 31.14 -0.17 -21.35
N SER A 642 30.85 -1.26 -20.64
CA SER A 642 29.57 -1.41 -19.92
C SER A 642 29.59 -0.68 -18.59
N ALA A 643 28.56 0.12 -18.32
CA ALA A 643 28.26 0.59 -16.97
C ALA A 643 27.47 -0.46 -16.18
N HIS A 644 27.73 -0.63 -14.89
CA HIS A 644 26.91 -1.54 -14.06
C HIS A 644 27.02 -1.23 -12.57
N PHE A 645 25.99 -1.68 -11.85
CA PHE A 645 25.96 -1.67 -10.40
C PHE A 645 26.50 -2.99 -9.84
N GLU A 646 27.28 -2.89 -8.77
CA GLU A 646 27.71 -4.00 -7.93
C GLU A 646 27.43 -3.67 -6.47
N LEU A 647 27.31 -4.71 -5.64
CA LEU A 647 27.37 -4.51 -4.20
C LEU A 647 28.82 -4.28 -3.76
N PRO A 648 29.04 -3.45 -2.74
CA PRO A 648 30.38 -3.28 -2.16
C PRO A 648 30.94 -4.60 -1.64
N PHE A 649 32.07 -5.02 -2.22
CA PHE A 649 32.91 -6.08 -1.68
C PHE A 649 33.97 -5.47 -0.74
N PRO A 650 34.33 -6.15 0.37
CA PRO A 650 35.35 -5.69 1.30
C PRO A 650 36.75 -5.68 0.68
#